data_AF-A0A1G6S4D0-F1
#
_entry.id   AF-A0A1G6S4D0-F1
#
_cell.length_a   1.000
_cell.length_b   1.000
_cell.length_c   1.000
_cell.angle_alpha   90.00
_cell.angle_beta   90.00
_cell.angle_gamma   90.00
#
_symmetry.space_group_name_H-M   'P 1'
#
loop_
_entity.id
_entity.type
_entity.pdbx_description
1 polymer ?
#
loop_
_entity_poly.entity_id
_entity_poly.type
_entity_poly.pdbx_seq_one_letter_code
_entity_poly.pdbx_strand_id
1 'polypeptide(L)'
;MELINKTTVFEENQVLTAGQLNTTQQFLFQESRLTRIRLIGRGIVCGLHATYGVNTVHLSQGIGVTSWGFLISLGDCDLTHYKTYTLPDGLDYNYFNNAPLIELVTAANAAAMGAVPITATLILSDYVVVLFLESATRDLKSCLGKSCDDLGKENTFTIRKLLIKRSDLVGINTLNNNKGGVLYPALYELETIEYPRALITRIAAANYPALVNAYLSPVAAVLEKLTKQLSIIYKELPALGRHFPGVDFDNICSNWESKLIDLAAQYLAGKAYGFQYVYDAFEDIIKSYEELRCIAMNLHSVCLPNDDAYPMHLMLGSKACPPSVFRQEFEYSPLFNEYKDWSKKLVSVFGRTLTMFNGYFDSLTEKGERGILATPSKEKWQNIGKRALPIYFDPNNGDFEQYWNESLCHGCSNGKPLSYHYQAPLSLQSYGMSRLEAPLLYNFSDTSFFRMEGHLALPEDDAVAQYKKMQRSFNLPFKVRSVFMGEGGVIKTVCRYPDLDSQYLVWRNVMLYYLNNLIKYSTLAEKMVGRFEDVKDAAKDAVSGVNTKKEAAPNAKAAGKESFTDAGATTEKTTTFGNLNKVFMKAGMVGERINQANYSKINNSRGRLEITADELQRDALRLVARFNDNLEELIATLVLEFTDFDEKRFKSAYTDLITTYVNGMKLLVRIINRDGNVELLPYLMAATILHRVINVLMIRPYITVGTLTDIRLQRNKSLRNNLSFFDYIRNSGAVEHLAGVNKGNMLLLLYHTGKELEYQTIERAPQAARAKAKKAESPEYKVAEQALKATYEARSSDIQARIVEQEKELNQMELQLREGLEIKLAEIDKREVRSAGEIRKEESAIKSELEVKRKALKPTDGAKAEALEKEYKERIVLMRKSSEGDKAKEIKELNKNAETELAERRKIHTEEIEKAKKEEAEALKEYEAQVKMLAKKIVIEEELEEIIYTGEGEKERKYLSDFEAKFNQHFRELSEKIGNQGLENIANNVIADFTVYDDDACCECNANDYRNKELTPLVAPISRFVVYNPSRINSAKIQVLNNLYHPGEYSVIVKSEPELGKISFEDEVYEPKPALKKQILVYTLDTDRVAKNARAMKSIVATDEIEYAIIENETGEEVGTDKITFFIGIGRIGQDTYELSGNVAYAKQFKVSVNDATGAVIQQNTFTGNKYSFNLNPGKYFVVMEGITPHGGGKGEIEIVNEDVVLNFSLG
;
A
#
# COMPACT_ATOMS: atom_id res chain seq x y z
N MET A 1 57.59 5.40 -14.05
CA MET A 1 58.80 6.05 -13.52
C MET A 1 59.16 5.32 -12.25
N GLU A 2 60.34 4.73 -12.17
CA GLU A 2 60.78 4.04 -10.95
C GLU A 2 61.24 5.04 -9.89
N LEU A 3 61.08 4.68 -8.62
CA LEU A 3 61.54 5.49 -7.49
C LEU A 3 63.05 5.31 -7.32
N ILE A 4 63.76 6.45 -7.25
CA ILE A 4 65.16 6.46 -6.83
C ILE A 4 65.21 6.00 -5.37
N ASN A 5 65.76 4.81 -5.16
CA ASN A 5 65.81 4.14 -3.85
C ASN A 5 67.19 4.26 -3.17
N LYS A 6 68.07 5.10 -3.71
CA LYS A 6 69.44 5.33 -3.22
C LYS A 6 69.66 6.82 -2.98
N THR A 7 70.39 7.15 -1.92
CA THR A 7 70.84 8.52 -1.65
C THR A 7 72.26 8.52 -1.11
N THR A 8 73.07 9.45 -1.59
CA THR A 8 74.46 9.63 -1.14
C THR A 8 74.51 10.47 0.13
N VAL A 9 75.46 10.17 1.01
CA VAL A 9 75.91 11.04 2.11
C VAL A 9 77.34 11.47 1.76
N PHE A 10 77.56 12.78 1.69
CA PHE A 10 78.86 13.36 1.30
C PHE A 10 79.85 13.29 2.47
N GLU A 11 81.11 12.94 2.19
CA GLU A 11 82.23 12.95 3.14
C GLU A 11 83.23 14.09 2.83
N GLU A 12 84.14 14.37 3.76
CA GLU A 12 85.08 15.50 3.65
C GLU A 12 86.14 15.27 2.56
N ASN A 13 86.01 15.93 1.40
CA ASN A 13 87.10 16.25 0.45
C ASN A 13 86.65 17.14 -0.76
N GLN A 14 85.55 17.88 -0.64
CA GLN A 14 84.97 18.69 -1.74
C GLN A 14 85.09 20.21 -1.52
N VAL A 15 84.93 21.00 -2.59
CA VAL A 15 85.02 22.48 -2.57
C VAL A 15 83.87 23.13 -1.79
N LEU A 16 82.68 22.54 -1.87
CA LEU A 16 81.60 22.76 -0.90
C LEU A 16 81.82 21.80 0.26
N THR A 17 81.61 22.25 1.50
CA THR A 17 81.84 21.34 2.64
C THR A 17 80.77 20.26 2.68
N ALA A 18 81.15 19.06 3.11
CA ALA A 18 80.22 17.94 3.29
C ALA A 18 79.03 18.34 4.19
N GLY A 19 79.28 19.16 5.21
CA GLY A 19 78.23 19.74 6.06
C GLY A 19 77.23 20.59 5.28
N GLN A 20 77.69 21.47 4.38
CA GLN A 20 76.80 22.31 3.56
C GLN A 20 75.93 21.47 2.63
N LEU A 21 76.53 20.53 1.89
CA LEU A 21 75.81 19.67 0.94
C LEU A 21 74.78 18.77 1.64
N ASN A 22 75.19 18.05 2.69
CA ASN A 22 74.30 17.20 3.48
C ASN A 22 73.18 18.04 4.13
N THR A 23 73.45 19.27 4.61
CA THR A 23 72.41 20.15 5.17
C THR A 23 71.40 20.59 4.11
N THR A 24 71.83 21.01 2.91
CA THR A 24 70.93 21.39 1.82
C THR A 24 70.06 20.22 1.38
N GLN A 25 70.65 19.03 1.25
CA GLN A 25 69.93 17.79 0.92
C GLN A 25 68.91 17.42 2.01
N GLN A 26 69.29 17.48 3.28
CA GLN A 26 68.39 17.23 4.42
C GLN A 26 67.24 18.22 4.46
N PHE A 27 67.49 19.52 4.26
CA PHE A 27 66.47 20.55 4.21
C PHE A 27 65.44 20.29 3.09
N LEU A 28 65.88 20.09 1.85
CA LEU A 28 64.98 19.81 0.71
C LEU A 28 64.20 18.49 0.89
N PHE A 29 64.84 17.48 1.48
CA PHE A 29 64.20 16.19 1.79
C PHE A 29 63.16 16.34 2.91
N GLN A 30 63.45 17.13 3.94
CA GLN A 30 62.55 17.42 5.04
C GLN A 30 61.33 18.22 4.56
N GLU A 31 61.52 19.32 3.83
CA GLU A 31 60.42 20.11 3.23
C GLU A 31 59.50 19.25 2.36
N SER A 32 60.09 18.40 1.51
CA SER A 32 59.33 17.47 0.64
C SER A 32 58.50 16.45 1.44
N ARG A 33 59.03 15.96 2.56
CA ARG A 33 58.36 14.99 3.44
C ARG A 33 57.27 15.65 4.29
N LEU A 34 57.56 16.80 4.90
CA LEU A 34 56.62 17.61 5.67
C LEU A 34 55.44 18.07 4.81
N THR A 35 55.70 18.53 3.57
CA THR A 35 54.66 18.90 2.60
C THR A 35 53.66 17.76 2.39
N ARG A 36 54.13 16.51 2.22
CA ARG A 36 53.25 15.35 2.08
C ARG A 36 52.41 15.14 3.34
N ILE A 37 53.05 14.94 4.50
CA ILE A 37 52.35 14.50 5.72
C ILE A 37 51.51 15.59 6.42
N ARG A 38 51.83 16.87 6.22
CA ARG A 38 51.10 18.00 6.84
C ARG A 38 50.03 18.58 5.93
N LEU A 39 50.32 18.76 4.64
CA LEU A 39 49.39 19.42 3.71
C LEU A 39 48.53 18.44 2.91
N ILE A 40 49.00 17.22 2.61
CA ILE A 40 48.26 16.25 1.79
C ILE A 40 47.63 15.17 2.67
N GLY A 41 48.46 14.36 3.34
CA GLY A 41 48.04 13.22 4.15
C GLY A 41 49.09 12.11 4.21
N ARG A 42 48.74 11.02 4.91
CA ARG A 42 49.58 9.85 5.17
C ARG A 42 48.75 8.56 5.26
N GLY A 43 49.37 7.39 5.16
CA GLY A 43 48.71 6.10 5.06
C GLY A 43 48.66 5.58 3.61
N ILE A 44 47.86 4.55 3.34
CA ILE A 44 47.73 3.94 2.01
C ILE A 44 46.76 4.75 1.14
N VAL A 45 47.28 5.38 0.08
CA VAL A 45 46.50 6.23 -0.84
C VAL A 45 45.55 5.40 -1.70
N CYS A 46 46.07 4.34 -2.32
CA CYS A 46 45.28 3.40 -3.13
C CYS A 46 45.98 2.05 -3.25
N GLY A 47 45.19 0.99 -3.45
CA GLY A 47 45.69 -0.36 -3.60
C GLY A 47 46.40 -0.89 -2.36
N LEU A 48 47.54 -1.57 -2.57
CA LEU A 48 48.29 -2.30 -1.54
C LEU A 48 47.37 -3.24 -0.72
N HIS A 49 46.45 -3.93 -1.39
CA HIS A 49 45.58 -4.90 -0.74
C HIS A 49 46.28 -6.25 -0.61
N ALA A 50 46.36 -6.78 0.61
CA ALA A 50 46.82 -8.14 0.86
C ALA A 50 45.65 -9.13 0.72
N THR A 51 45.83 -10.14 -0.14
CA THR A 51 44.90 -11.26 -0.29
C THR A 51 45.62 -12.57 0.01
N TYR A 52 45.01 -13.38 0.86
CA TYR A 52 45.61 -14.59 1.44
C TYR A 52 44.96 -15.81 0.78
N GLY A 53 45.74 -16.54 -0.02
CA GLY A 53 45.40 -17.87 -0.51
C GLY A 53 45.93 -18.97 0.42
N VAL A 54 45.85 -20.23 -0.01
CA VAL A 54 46.30 -21.38 0.81
C VAL A 54 47.82 -21.36 1.04
N ASN A 55 48.60 -21.21 -0.04
CA ASN A 55 50.07 -21.19 -0.03
C ASN A 55 50.64 -19.93 -0.70
N THR A 56 49.87 -18.84 -0.76
CA THR A 56 50.28 -17.59 -1.43
C THR A 56 49.67 -16.37 -0.76
N VAL A 57 50.40 -15.26 -0.78
CA VAL A 57 49.92 -13.94 -0.42
C VAL A 57 50.11 -13.04 -1.64
N HIS A 58 49.01 -12.66 -2.27
CA HIS A 58 49.00 -11.72 -3.39
C HIS A 58 48.84 -10.30 -2.87
N LEU A 59 49.76 -9.41 -3.26
CA LEU A 59 49.69 -7.97 -2.98
C LEU A 59 49.36 -7.21 -4.25
N SER A 60 48.29 -6.42 -4.22
CA SER A 60 47.92 -5.58 -5.36
C SER A 60 48.89 -4.40 -5.53
N GLN A 61 49.04 -3.93 -6.77
CA GLN A 61 49.65 -2.65 -7.09
C GLN A 61 49.03 -1.54 -6.24
N GLY A 62 49.84 -0.56 -5.83
CA GLY A 62 49.36 0.57 -5.05
C GLY A 62 50.48 1.46 -4.52
N ILE A 63 50.08 2.46 -3.73
CA ILE A 63 50.97 3.48 -3.19
C ILE A 63 50.50 3.96 -1.81
N GLY A 64 51.46 4.27 -0.95
CA GLY A 64 51.22 4.82 0.38
C GLY A 64 52.35 5.72 0.86
N VAL A 65 52.07 6.47 1.92
CA VAL A 65 52.98 7.44 2.55
C VAL A 65 53.11 7.08 4.03
N THR A 66 54.34 6.86 4.52
CA THR A 66 54.58 6.55 5.94
C THR A 66 54.41 7.80 6.82
N SER A 67 54.34 7.66 8.15
CA SER A 67 54.18 8.84 9.03
C SER A 67 55.37 9.81 9.00
N TRP A 68 56.56 9.33 8.62
CA TRP A 68 57.73 10.16 8.33
C TRP A 68 57.73 10.75 6.90
N GLY A 69 56.78 10.44 6.03
CA GLY A 69 56.66 11.01 4.68
C GLY A 69 57.43 10.27 3.58
N PHE A 70 57.89 9.04 3.84
CA PHE A 70 58.46 8.18 2.81
C PHE A 70 57.36 7.61 1.91
N LEU A 71 57.63 7.51 0.62
CA LEU A 71 56.71 6.95 -0.36
C LEU A 71 57.00 5.46 -0.54
N ILE A 72 56.01 4.61 -0.31
CA ILE A 72 56.05 3.17 -0.62
C ILE A 72 55.19 2.95 -1.86
N SER A 73 55.79 2.39 -2.91
CA SER A 73 55.10 2.03 -4.15
C SER A 73 55.47 0.60 -4.54
N LEU A 74 54.48 -0.20 -4.89
CA LEU A 74 54.64 -1.57 -5.35
C LEU A 74 53.74 -1.82 -6.56
N GLY A 75 54.21 -2.63 -7.51
CA GLY A 75 53.36 -3.30 -8.49
C GLY A 75 52.72 -4.57 -7.90
N ASP A 76 51.88 -5.23 -8.69
CA ASP A 76 51.31 -6.54 -8.32
C ASP A 76 52.43 -7.56 -8.05
N CYS A 77 52.31 -8.35 -6.98
CA CYS A 77 53.25 -9.44 -6.73
C CYS A 77 52.65 -10.60 -5.91
N ASP A 78 52.96 -11.83 -6.35
CA ASP A 78 52.60 -13.07 -5.67
C ASP A 78 53.77 -13.58 -4.81
N LEU A 79 53.50 -13.71 -3.51
CA LEU A 79 54.48 -14.15 -2.52
C LEU A 79 54.15 -15.58 -2.10
N THR A 80 55.05 -16.52 -2.36
CA THR A 80 54.80 -17.97 -2.18
C THR A 80 55.79 -18.64 -1.24
N HIS A 81 56.81 -17.90 -0.78
CA HIS A 81 57.87 -18.38 0.09
C HIS A 81 58.09 -17.40 1.25
N TYR A 82 58.64 -17.89 2.35
CA TYR A 82 58.89 -17.10 3.56
C TYR A 82 60.20 -17.49 4.26
N LYS A 83 60.70 -16.58 5.10
CA LYS A 83 61.79 -16.85 6.06
C LYS A 83 61.64 -15.97 7.31
N THR A 84 62.30 -16.33 8.40
CA THR A 84 62.43 -15.44 9.57
C THR A 84 63.17 -14.16 9.18
N TYR A 85 62.70 -13.01 9.68
CA TYR A 85 63.32 -11.70 9.47
C TYR A 85 63.87 -11.15 10.79
N THR A 86 65.05 -10.57 10.71
CA THR A 86 65.70 -9.79 11.78
C THR A 86 66.17 -8.47 11.20
N LEU A 87 66.14 -7.39 12.00
CA LEU A 87 66.67 -6.10 11.57
C LEU A 87 68.17 -6.20 11.23
N PRO A 88 68.66 -5.52 10.18
CA PRO A 88 70.09 -5.45 9.88
C PRO A 88 70.91 -4.80 10.99
N ASP A 89 72.16 -5.24 11.15
CA ASP A 89 73.11 -4.65 12.09
C ASP A 89 73.27 -3.14 11.84
N GLY A 90 73.03 -2.34 12.87
CA GLY A 90 73.09 -0.87 12.83
C GLY A 90 71.79 -0.15 12.49
N LEU A 91 70.69 -0.87 12.19
CA LEU A 91 69.35 -0.26 12.01
C LEU A 91 68.51 -0.37 13.30
N ASP A 92 68.42 0.72 14.05
CA ASP A 92 67.53 0.80 15.24
C ASP A 92 66.08 1.08 14.82
N TYR A 93 65.15 0.15 15.11
CA TYR A 93 63.73 0.27 14.76
C TYR A 93 62.77 -0.37 15.77
N ASN A 94 62.70 0.22 16.97
CA ASN A 94 61.90 -0.30 18.10
C ASN A 94 60.36 -0.23 17.94
N TYR A 95 59.83 0.18 16.78
CA TYR A 95 58.39 0.35 16.54
C TYR A 95 57.63 -0.97 16.43
N PHE A 96 58.31 -2.08 16.12
CA PHE A 96 57.73 -3.42 16.16
C PHE A 96 57.80 -4.08 17.56
N ASN A 97 58.32 -3.39 18.58
CA ASN A 97 58.40 -3.87 19.97
C ASN A 97 58.97 -5.31 20.11
N ASN A 98 59.99 -5.64 19.33
CA ASN A 98 60.61 -6.98 19.26
C ASN A 98 59.65 -8.12 18.87
N ALA A 99 58.52 -7.83 18.23
CA ALA A 99 57.62 -8.84 17.69
C ALA A 99 58.34 -9.76 16.66
N PRO A 100 58.05 -11.06 16.62
CA PRO A 100 58.59 -11.96 15.60
C PRO A 100 58.11 -11.57 14.19
N LEU A 101 59.05 -11.35 13.28
CA LEU A 101 58.79 -10.95 11.90
C LEU A 101 59.19 -12.06 10.92
N ILE A 102 58.39 -12.20 9.85
CA ILE A 102 58.62 -13.17 8.77
C ILE A 102 58.67 -12.41 7.45
N GLU A 103 59.76 -12.49 6.69
CA GLU A 103 59.84 -11.91 5.34
C GLU A 103 59.21 -12.85 4.31
N LEU A 104 58.27 -12.31 3.53
CA LEU A 104 57.65 -12.94 2.37
C LEU A 104 58.40 -12.60 1.09
N VAL A 105 58.61 -13.60 0.23
CA VAL A 105 59.33 -13.46 -1.04
C VAL A 105 58.64 -14.20 -2.19
N THR A 106 58.93 -13.76 -3.42
CA THR A 106 58.49 -14.41 -4.65
C THR A 106 59.29 -15.70 -4.88
N ALA A 107 58.73 -16.65 -5.63
CA ALA A 107 59.42 -17.90 -5.99
C ALA A 107 60.78 -17.65 -6.69
N ALA A 108 60.88 -16.62 -7.53
CA ALA A 108 62.11 -16.25 -8.23
C ALA A 108 63.26 -15.85 -7.28
N ASN A 109 62.94 -15.26 -6.12
CA ASN A 109 63.94 -14.79 -5.15
C ASN A 109 64.20 -15.81 -4.02
N ALA A 110 63.38 -16.86 -3.90
CA ALA A 110 63.43 -17.79 -2.76
C ALA A 110 64.78 -18.47 -2.59
N ALA A 111 65.38 -18.97 -3.68
CA ALA A 111 66.67 -19.65 -3.66
C ALA A 111 67.82 -18.73 -3.24
N ALA A 112 67.83 -17.48 -3.70
CA ALA A 112 68.86 -16.49 -3.36
C ALA A 112 68.76 -16.00 -1.90
N MET A 113 67.58 -16.13 -1.29
CA MET A 113 67.30 -15.62 0.06
C MET A 113 67.20 -16.71 1.13
N GLY A 114 67.32 -17.99 0.77
CA GLY A 114 67.18 -19.13 1.68
C GLY A 114 65.76 -19.31 2.22
N ALA A 115 64.74 -18.89 1.46
CA ALA A 115 63.34 -18.93 1.87
C ALA A 115 62.67 -20.27 1.53
N VAL A 116 61.76 -20.72 2.41
CA VAL A 116 61.01 -21.98 2.25
C VAL A 116 59.60 -21.71 1.72
N PRO A 117 58.96 -22.65 1.00
CA PRO A 117 57.58 -22.48 0.53
C PRO A 117 56.59 -22.24 1.68
N ILE A 118 55.58 -21.41 1.45
CA ILE A 118 54.42 -21.34 2.34
C ILE A 118 53.68 -22.68 2.26
N THR A 119 53.38 -23.26 3.42
CA THR A 119 52.59 -24.49 3.55
C THR A 119 51.58 -24.32 4.69
N ALA A 120 50.68 -25.28 4.86
CA ALA A 120 49.64 -25.27 5.90
C ALA A 120 50.14 -25.15 7.35
N THR A 121 51.45 -25.27 7.61
CA THR A 121 52.05 -24.99 8.94
C THR A 121 52.07 -23.50 9.29
N LEU A 122 52.00 -22.60 8.29
CA LEU A 122 51.92 -21.15 8.49
C LEU A 122 50.46 -20.70 8.26
N ILE A 123 49.70 -20.56 9.34
CA ILE A 123 48.29 -20.15 9.30
C ILE A 123 48.21 -18.66 8.95
N LEU A 124 48.12 -18.35 7.66
CA LEU A 124 48.15 -16.97 7.14
C LEU A 124 47.03 -16.06 7.69
N SER A 125 45.90 -16.61 8.13
CA SER A 125 44.81 -15.85 8.75
C SER A 125 45.21 -15.15 10.04
N ASP A 126 46.23 -15.65 10.75
CA ASP A 126 46.65 -15.13 12.06
C ASP A 126 47.58 -13.93 11.94
N TYR A 127 47.98 -13.58 10.72
CA TYR A 127 48.96 -12.56 10.40
C TYR A 127 48.34 -11.36 9.66
N VAL A 128 49.12 -10.28 9.59
CA VAL A 128 48.88 -9.09 8.78
C VAL A 128 50.15 -8.80 8.00
N VAL A 129 50.01 -8.44 6.71
CA VAL A 129 51.16 -7.98 5.91
C VAL A 129 51.53 -6.56 6.29
N VAL A 130 52.81 -6.33 6.53
CA VAL A 130 53.42 -5.04 6.78
C VAL A 130 54.52 -4.79 5.76
N LEU A 131 54.38 -3.73 4.99
CA LEU A 131 55.45 -3.21 4.15
C LEU A 131 56.41 -2.42 5.04
N PHE A 132 57.67 -2.82 5.12
CA PHE A 132 58.71 -2.12 5.88
C PHE A 132 59.77 -1.58 4.92
N LEU A 133 60.05 -0.28 5.00
CA LEU A 133 61.08 0.40 4.23
C LEU A 133 62.39 0.34 5.02
N GLU A 134 63.12 -0.75 4.81
CA GLU A 134 64.44 -0.97 5.39
C GLU A 134 65.47 -0.01 4.78
N SER A 135 66.22 0.70 5.61
CA SER A 135 67.34 1.55 5.19
C SER A 135 68.66 0.87 5.54
N ALA A 136 69.52 0.65 4.54
CA ALA A 136 70.85 0.08 4.70
C ALA A 136 71.93 1.06 4.22
N THR A 137 72.90 1.36 5.08
CA THR A 137 74.05 2.21 4.75
C THR A 137 75.24 1.36 4.29
N ARG A 138 75.83 1.72 3.15
CA ARG A 138 77.02 1.09 2.59
C ARG A 138 78.13 2.13 2.40
N ASP A 139 79.29 1.93 3.04
CA ASP A 139 80.49 2.71 2.76
C ASP A 139 81.01 2.41 1.33
N LEU A 140 81.24 3.44 0.51
CA LEU A 140 81.78 3.32 -0.85
C LEU A 140 83.33 3.29 -0.84
N LYS A 141 83.92 2.30 -0.15
CA LYS A 141 85.38 2.19 -0.02
C LYS A 141 86.03 1.59 -1.28
N SER A 142 86.21 2.41 -2.33
CA SER A 142 86.87 2.03 -3.58
C SER A 142 88.00 3.00 -3.98
N CYS A 143 88.97 3.24 -3.09
CA CYS A 143 90.16 4.02 -3.41
C CYS A 143 91.17 3.21 -4.25
N LEU A 144 90.94 3.10 -5.57
CA LEU A 144 91.82 2.44 -6.54
C LEU A 144 92.55 3.44 -7.45
N GLY A 145 93.27 4.40 -6.87
CA GLY A 145 94.09 5.33 -7.66
C GLY A 145 94.46 6.63 -6.96
N LYS A 146 95.02 7.57 -7.75
CA LYS A 146 95.43 8.91 -7.30
C LYS A 146 94.29 9.92 -7.17
N SER A 147 93.05 9.56 -7.53
CA SER A 147 91.87 10.32 -7.15
C SER A 147 90.96 9.43 -6.30
N CYS A 148 90.44 10.01 -5.22
CA CYS A 148 89.55 9.37 -4.26
C CYS A 148 88.15 9.97 -4.41
N ASP A 149 87.66 10.07 -5.65
CA ASP A 149 86.43 10.78 -5.99
C ASP A 149 85.17 10.03 -5.52
N ASP A 150 85.31 8.72 -5.20
CA ASP A 150 84.27 7.82 -4.71
C ASP A 150 84.12 7.81 -3.16
N LEU A 151 84.69 8.79 -2.44
CA LEU A 151 84.53 8.90 -0.98
C LEU A 151 83.10 9.32 -0.59
N GLY A 152 82.35 8.41 0.01
CA GLY A 152 81.01 8.67 0.53
C GLY A 152 80.30 7.42 1.04
N LYS A 153 79.06 7.60 1.49
CA LYS A 153 78.18 6.49 1.90
C LYS A 153 76.92 6.49 1.05
N GLU A 154 76.48 5.30 0.65
CA GLU A 154 75.21 5.11 -0.03
C GLU A 154 74.18 4.55 0.96
N ASN A 155 73.09 5.29 1.18
CA ASN A 155 71.90 4.76 1.85
C ASN A 155 70.95 4.19 0.81
N THR A 156 70.67 2.89 0.90
CA THR A 156 69.71 2.19 0.03
C THR A 156 68.43 1.85 0.81
N PHE A 157 67.28 2.16 0.23
CA PHE A 157 65.96 1.86 0.77
C PHE A 157 65.35 0.64 0.06
N THR A 158 64.90 -0.35 0.84
CA THR A 158 64.36 -1.62 0.33
C THR A 158 63.00 -1.91 0.95
N ILE A 159 61.97 -2.16 0.11
CA ILE A 159 60.62 -2.51 0.59
C ILE A 159 60.56 -4.02 0.90
N ARG A 160 60.70 -4.35 2.18
CA ARG A 160 60.47 -5.66 2.78
C ARG A 160 58.96 -5.92 2.90
N LYS A 161 58.52 -7.14 2.60
CA LYS A 161 57.12 -7.58 2.78
C LYS A 161 57.13 -8.51 3.98
N LEU A 162 56.68 -8.03 5.13
CA LEU A 162 56.75 -8.76 6.39
C LEU A 162 55.36 -9.28 6.79
N LEU A 163 55.32 -10.41 7.48
CA LEU A 163 54.17 -10.86 8.26
C LEU A 163 54.48 -10.67 9.74
N ILE A 164 53.50 -10.15 10.47
CA ILE A 164 53.46 -10.02 11.92
C ILE A 164 52.13 -10.59 12.42
N LYS A 165 52.10 -11.21 13.61
CA LYS A 165 50.85 -11.77 14.15
C LYS A 165 49.88 -10.67 14.56
N ARG A 166 48.58 -10.95 14.42
CA ARG A 166 47.50 -10.08 14.91
C ARG A 166 47.59 -9.85 16.42
N SER A 167 47.95 -10.85 17.22
CA SER A 167 48.18 -10.71 18.67
C SER A 167 49.21 -9.64 18.99
N ASP A 168 50.32 -9.65 18.25
CA ASP A 168 51.47 -8.79 18.51
C ASP A 168 51.17 -7.37 18.03
N LEU A 169 50.45 -7.23 16.91
CA LEU A 169 49.87 -5.96 16.48
C LEU A 169 48.84 -5.40 17.45
N VAL A 170 47.98 -6.22 18.07
CA VAL A 170 47.08 -5.73 19.14
C VAL A 170 47.92 -5.22 20.31
N GLY A 171 48.99 -5.91 20.71
CA GLY A 171 49.93 -5.42 21.73
C GLY A 171 50.58 -4.07 21.37
N ILE A 172 51.06 -3.92 20.13
CA ILE A 172 51.61 -2.65 19.62
C ILE A 172 50.53 -1.55 19.58
N ASN A 173 49.33 -1.89 19.09
CA ASN A 173 48.22 -0.96 18.88
C ASN A 173 47.47 -0.58 20.15
N THR A 174 47.57 -1.32 21.25
CA THR A 174 46.94 -1.02 22.55
C THR A 174 47.78 -0.12 23.44
N LEU A 175 49.10 -0.04 23.20
CA LEU A 175 50.04 0.84 23.92
C LEU A 175 49.91 2.34 23.52
N ASN A 176 48.73 2.80 23.09
CA ASN A 176 48.66 3.82 22.06
C ASN A 176 48.23 5.24 22.43
N ASN A 177 48.87 6.16 21.69
CA ASN A 177 48.22 7.35 21.14
C ASN A 177 48.54 7.56 19.63
N ASN A 178 49.28 6.65 18.92
CA ASN A 178 49.40 6.63 17.44
C ASN A 178 50.30 5.51 16.79
N LYS A 179 51.10 4.73 17.52
CA LYS A 179 51.84 3.53 17.04
C LYS A 179 50.89 2.43 16.54
N GLY A 180 50.43 2.56 15.29
CA GLY A 180 49.33 1.76 14.72
C GLY A 180 48.48 2.54 13.71
N GLY A 181 48.56 3.86 13.74
CA GLY A 181 48.06 4.76 12.70
C GLY A 181 46.56 5.07 12.71
N VAL A 182 45.73 4.32 13.43
CA VAL A 182 44.32 4.68 13.66
C VAL A 182 44.21 5.64 14.84
N LEU A 183 43.53 6.77 14.63
CA LEU A 183 43.33 7.82 15.63
C LEU A 183 42.30 7.46 16.71
N TYR A 184 41.24 6.77 16.31
CA TYR A 184 40.07 6.45 17.14
C TYR A 184 39.72 4.95 17.00
N PRO A 185 40.52 4.04 17.59
CA PRO A 185 40.36 2.61 17.43
C PRO A 185 39.01 2.07 17.91
N ALA A 186 38.41 2.63 18.96
CA ALA A 186 37.14 2.11 19.50
C ALA A 186 35.95 2.32 18.53
N LEU A 187 36.06 3.26 17.58
CA LEU A 187 35.04 3.44 16.53
C LEU A 187 34.92 2.21 15.62
N TYR A 188 35.97 1.40 15.49
CA TYR A 188 35.95 0.18 14.68
C TYR A 188 35.27 -1.00 15.38
N GLU A 189 34.93 -0.85 16.67
CA GLU A 189 34.14 -1.78 17.47
C GLU A 189 32.63 -1.46 17.42
N LEU A 190 32.23 -0.44 16.64
CA LEU A 190 30.84 -0.01 16.55
C LEU A 190 30.02 -0.98 15.70
N GLU A 191 28.95 -1.53 16.30
CA GLU A 191 28.11 -2.56 15.68
C GLU A 191 26.87 -1.98 15.00
N THR A 192 26.25 -2.75 14.12
CA THR A 192 24.84 -2.54 13.75
C THR A 192 23.92 -2.92 14.90
N ILE A 193 22.90 -2.10 15.14
CA ILE A 193 21.84 -2.39 16.11
C ILE A 193 20.69 -3.03 15.34
N GLU A 194 20.62 -4.36 15.43
CA GLU A 194 19.53 -5.14 14.87
C GLU A 194 18.29 -4.98 15.76
N TYR A 195 17.37 -4.12 15.35
CA TYR A 195 16.15 -3.84 16.11
C TYR A 195 15.08 -4.92 15.82
N PRO A 196 14.61 -5.68 16.82
CA PRO A 196 13.59 -6.71 16.59
C PRO A 196 12.28 -6.10 16.09
N ARG A 197 11.69 -6.68 15.04
CA ARG A 197 10.41 -6.20 14.51
C ARG A 197 9.28 -6.53 15.49
N ALA A 198 8.42 -5.56 15.81
CA ALA A 198 7.16 -5.82 16.50
C ALA A 198 6.24 -6.69 15.62
N LEU A 199 6.17 -8.00 15.92
CA LEU A 199 5.37 -8.97 15.18
C LEU A 199 3.99 -9.17 15.83
N ILE A 200 2.92 -8.84 15.09
CA ILE A 200 1.55 -9.03 15.54
C ILE A 200 1.16 -10.51 15.36
N THR A 201 1.41 -11.32 16.37
CA THR A 201 0.94 -12.71 16.42
C THR A 201 -0.57 -12.77 16.63
N ARG A 202 -1.16 -13.96 16.44
CA ARG A 202 -2.56 -14.21 16.81
C ARG A 202 -2.84 -13.98 18.30
N ILE A 203 -1.85 -14.21 19.17
CA ILE A 203 -2.00 -13.97 20.62
C ILE A 203 -2.05 -12.45 20.87
N ALA A 204 -1.11 -11.69 20.31
CA ALA A 204 -1.11 -10.23 20.38
C ALA A 204 -2.39 -9.60 19.77
N ALA A 205 -2.92 -10.19 18.69
CA ALA A 205 -4.15 -9.71 18.07
C ALA A 205 -5.44 -10.02 18.86
N ALA A 206 -5.37 -10.92 19.85
CA ALA A 206 -6.50 -11.34 20.70
C ALA A 206 -6.44 -10.82 22.14
N ASN A 207 -5.28 -10.34 22.61
CA ASN A 207 -5.04 -9.94 23.99
C ASN A 207 -4.25 -8.63 24.08
N TYR A 208 -4.81 -7.61 24.72
CA TYR A 208 -4.29 -6.25 24.77
C TYR A 208 -2.94 -6.15 25.51
N PRO A 209 -2.73 -6.78 26.69
CA PRO A 209 -1.40 -6.90 27.29
C PRO A 209 -0.34 -7.49 26.35
N ALA A 210 -0.67 -8.56 25.62
CA ALA A 210 0.24 -9.16 24.64
C ALA A 210 0.54 -8.22 23.46
N LEU A 211 -0.45 -7.43 23.00
CA LEU A 211 -0.26 -6.39 21.99
C LEU A 211 0.71 -5.30 22.46
N VAL A 212 0.54 -4.80 23.68
CA VAL A 212 1.44 -3.79 24.27
C VAL A 212 2.86 -4.36 24.38
N ASN A 213 3.01 -5.59 24.89
CA ASN A 213 4.33 -6.19 25.06
C ASN A 213 5.06 -6.46 23.73
N ALA A 214 4.32 -6.76 22.65
CA ALA A 214 4.89 -6.95 21.31
C ALA A 214 5.62 -5.70 20.76
N TYR A 215 5.32 -4.50 21.30
CA TYR A 215 6.02 -3.26 20.99
C TYR A 215 7.06 -2.85 22.04
N LEU A 216 6.84 -3.15 23.32
CA LEU A 216 7.78 -2.76 24.39
C LEU A 216 8.96 -3.73 24.58
N SER A 217 8.77 -5.04 24.35
CA SER A 217 9.87 -6.03 24.47
C SER A 217 11.04 -5.72 23.50
N PRO A 218 10.81 -5.41 22.20
CA PRO A 218 11.90 -4.99 21.31
C PRO A 218 12.70 -3.79 21.79
N VAL A 219 12.07 -2.83 22.48
CA VAL A 219 12.75 -1.66 23.07
C VAL A 219 13.67 -2.12 24.21
N ALA A 220 13.18 -3.00 25.09
CA ALA A 220 14.00 -3.61 26.13
C ALA A 220 15.16 -4.47 25.58
N ALA A 221 14.97 -5.13 24.43
CA ALA A 221 16.01 -5.93 23.78
C ALA A 221 17.26 -5.10 23.41
N VAL A 222 17.06 -3.86 22.96
CA VAL A 222 18.13 -3.04 22.35
C VAL A 222 18.67 -1.91 23.23
N LEU A 223 17.97 -1.52 24.30
CA LEU A 223 18.30 -0.33 25.11
C LEU A 223 19.76 -0.31 25.58
N GLU A 224 20.23 -1.36 26.26
CA GLU A 224 21.61 -1.48 26.76
C GLU A 224 22.64 -1.46 25.62
N LYS A 225 22.36 -2.18 24.51
CA LYS A 225 23.25 -2.20 23.34
C LYS A 225 23.41 -0.80 22.75
N LEU A 226 22.31 -0.08 22.60
CA LEU A 226 22.26 1.26 22.01
C LEU A 226 22.98 2.30 22.88
N THR A 227 22.72 2.33 24.19
CA THR A 227 23.38 3.27 25.11
C THR A 227 24.88 2.98 25.23
N LYS A 228 25.29 1.71 25.27
CA LYS A 228 26.70 1.29 25.24
C LYS A 228 27.42 1.74 23.95
N GLN A 229 26.79 1.53 22.79
CA GLN A 229 27.34 1.94 21.50
C GLN A 229 27.49 3.46 21.37
N LEU A 230 26.54 4.24 21.91
CA LEU A 230 26.65 5.71 21.99
C LEU A 230 27.71 6.17 23.00
N SER A 231 27.87 5.44 24.12
CA SER A 231 28.91 5.67 25.13
C SER A 231 30.32 5.54 24.54
N ILE A 232 30.55 4.58 23.63
CA ILE A 232 31.80 4.45 22.87
C ILE A 232 32.06 5.71 22.04
N ILE A 233 31.11 6.13 21.21
CA ILE A 233 31.25 7.32 20.34
C ILE A 233 31.54 8.59 21.16
N TYR A 234 30.83 8.77 22.27
CA TYR A 234 30.99 9.95 23.15
C TYR A 234 32.34 9.99 23.87
N LYS A 235 32.83 8.84 24.36
CA LYS A 235 34.13 8.74 25.04
C LYS A 235 35.30 8.91 24.06
N GLU A 236 35.17 8.36 22.86
CA GLU A 236 36.24 8.33 21.86
C GLU A 236 36.41 9.67 21.10
N LEU A 237 35.35 10.48 20.97
CA LEU A 237 35.37 11.74 20.21
C LEU A 237 35.36 13.01 21.10
N PRO A 238 36.51 13.68 21.32
CA PRO A 238 36.61 14.87 22.18
C PRO A 238 35.84 16.11 21.68
N ALA A 239 35.27 16.07 20.47
CA ALA A 239 34.32 17.07 20.02
C ALA A 239 33.01 17.00 20.84
N LEU A 240 32.52 15.79 21.16
CA LEU A 240 31.24 15.63 21.82
C LEU A 240 31.29 16.08 23.28
N GLY A 241 32.29 15.66 24.06
CA GLY A 241 32.46 16.11 25.45
C GLY A 241 32.65 17.63 25.63
N ARG A 242 33.07 18.36 24.57
CA ARG A 242 33.14 19.84 24.59
C ARG A 242 31.81 20.53 24.31
N HIS A 243 30.94 19.92 23.51
CA HIS A 243 29.63 20.46 23.16
C HIS A 243 28.51 19.98 24.10
N PHE A 244 28.66 18.79 24.68
CA PHE A 244 27.70 18.11 25.54
C PHE A 244 28.42 17.62 26.81
N PRO A 245 28.81 18.53 27.73
CA PRO A 245 29.53 18.15 28.94
C PRO A 245 28.65 17.34 29.91
N GLY A 246 29.20 16.27 30.47
CA GLY A 246 28.55 15.51 31.54
C GLY A 246 27.46 14.51 31.11
N VAL A 247 27.42 14.12 29.83
CA VAL A 247 26.52 13.05 29.37
C VAL A 247 26.92 11.71 30.00
N ASP A 248 25.95 11.06 30.65
CA ASP A 248 26.08 9.76 31.29
C ASP A 248 25.07 8.79 30.66
N PHE A 249 25.59 7.83 29.88
CA PHE A 249 24.77 6.84 29.18
C PHE A 249 24.25 5.72 30.10
N ASP A 250 24.90 5.47 31.23
CA ASP A 250 24.47 4.43 32.18
C ASP A 250 23.24 4.96 32.96
N ASN A 251 23.25 6.25 33.29
CA ASN A 251 22.08 6.97 33.80
C ASN A 251 20.95 7.09 32.75
N ILE A 252 21.24 7.42 31.48
CA ILE A 252 20.22 7.44 30.41
C ILE A 252 19.57 6.06 30.26
N CYS A 253 20.35 4.98 30.29
CA CYS A 253 19.87 3.60 30.26
C CYS A 253 18.91 3.34 31.43
N SER A 254 19.38 3.55 32.67
CA SER A 254 18.62 3.31 33.90
C SER A 254 17.29 4.09 33.97
N ASN A 255 17.29 5.35 33.50
CA ASN A 255 16.08 6.17 33.44
C ASN A 255 15.07 5.60 32.43
N TRP A 256 15.55 5.12 31.27
CA TRP A 256 14.69 4.46 30.28
C TRP A 256 14.20 3.08 30.71
N GLU A 257 14.98 2.31 31.47
CA GLU A 257 14.53 1.05 32.08
C GLU A 257 13.33 1.29 33.02
N SER A 258 13.44 2.27 33.92
CA SER A 258 12.32 2.67 34.80
C SER A 258 11.13 3.20 34.00
N LYS A 259 11.37 4.11 33.05
CA LYS A 259 10.32 4.73 32.23
C LYS A 259 9.56 3.70 31.39
N LEU A 260 10.23 2.66 30.87
CA LEU A 260 9.57 1.60 30.11
C LEU A 260 8.63 0.77 30.99
N ILE A 261 9.00 0.52 32.25
CA ILE A 261 8.15 -0.14 33.26
C ILE A 261 6.96 0.75 33.64
N ASP A 262 7.20 2.05 33.88
CA ASP A 262 6.14 3.02 34.22
C ASP A 262 5.14 3.21 33.06
N LEU A 263 5.62 3.21 31.81
CA LEU A 263 4.78 3.25 30.61
C LEU A 263 3.97 1.95 30.46
N ALA A 264 4.57 0.78 30.65
CA ALA A 264 3.86 -0.50 30.63
C ALA A 264 2.72 -0.53 31.66
N ALA A 265 2.97 -0.11 32.90
CA ALA A 265 1.95 -0.01 33.94
C ALA A 265 0.82 0.96 33.58
N GLN A 266 1.12 2.09 32.93
CA GLN A 266 0.11 3.06 32.48
C GLN A 266 -0.73 2.54 31.31
N TYR A 267 -0.13 1.87 30.32
CA TYR A 267 -0.86 1.24 29.21
C TYR A 267 -1.78 0.12 29.69
N LEU A 268 -1.27 -0.80 30.52
CA LEU A 268 -2.08 -1.88 31.11
C LEU A 268 -3.24 -1.37 31.97
N ALA A 269 -3.05 -0.25 32.69
CA ALA A 269 -4.11 0.40 33.45
C ALA A 269 -5.11 1.20 32.58
N GLY A 270 -4.92 1.27 31.26
CA GLY A 270 -5.74 2.09 30.35
C GLY A 270 -5.63 3.59 30.60
N LYS A 271 -4.51 4.05 31.21
CA LYS A 271 -4.26 5.44 31.59
C LYS A 271 -3.42 6.21 30.58
N ALA A 272 -2.78 5.52 29.64
CA ALA A 272 -1.98 6.10 28.56
C ALA A 272 -2.26 5.39 27.23
N TYR A 273 -1.86 6.01 26.12
CA TYR A 273 -2.01 5.50 24.75
C TYR A 273 -0.69 5.66 23.99
N GLY A 274 -0.53 4.95 22.86
CA GLY A 274 0.65 5.11 21.99
C GLY A 274 1.86 4.24 22.37
N PHE A 275 1.64 3.02 22.86
CA PHE A 275 2.72 2.04 23.05
C PHE A 275 3.51 1.76 21.75
N GLN A 276 2.85 1.87 20.59
CA GLN A 276 3.50 1.79 19.28
C GLN A 276 4.50 2.94 19.04
N TYR A 277 4.24 4.12 19.60
CA TYR A 277 5.11 5.28 19.46
C TYR A 277 6.39 5.18 20.30
N VAL A 278 6.39 4.40 21.40
CA VAL A 278 7.63 4.06 22.13
C VAL A 278 8.57 3.26 21.21
N TYR A 279 8.02 2.30 20.48
CA TYR A 279 8.76 1.49 19.52
C TYR A 279 9.30 2.34 18.36
N ASP A 280 8.45 3.20 17.77
CA ASP A 280 8.84 4.10 16.66
C ASP A 280 9.89 5.14 17.09
N ALA A 281 9.80 5.68 18.32
CA ALA A 281 10.82 6.57 18.86
C ALA A 281 12.19 5.90 18.94
N PHE A 282 12.26 4.62 19.32
CA PHE A 282 13.51 3.86 19.28
C PHE A 282 13.95 3.50 17.86
N GLU A 283 13.04 3.28 16.91
CA GLU A 283 13.40 3.15 15.48
C GLU A 283 14.11 4.42 14.97
N ASP A 284 13.58 5.60 15.31
CA ASP A 284 14.17 6.89 14.91
C ASP A 284 15.49 7.20 15.66
N ILE A 285 15.61 6.86 16.94
CA ILE A 285 16.87 6.97 17.70
C ILE A 285 17.95 6.06 17.10
N ILE A 286 17.62 4.79 16.82
CA ILE A 286 18.55 3.84 16.17
C ILE A 286 18.95 4.36 14.79
N LYS A 287 18.02 4.90 14.00
CA LYS A 287 18.34 5.51 12.71
C LYS A 287 19.29 6.70 12.83
N SER A 288 19.15 7.53 13.87
CA SER A 288 20.07 8.63 14.17
C SER A 288 21.43 8.15 14.69
N TYR A 289 21.49 7.02 15.42
CA TYR A 289 22.75 6.33 15.75
C TYR A 289 23.45 5.80 14.49
N GLU A 290 22.72 5.20 13.54
CA GLU A 290 23.28 4.71 12.28
C GLU A 290 23.87 5.86 11.42
N GLU A 291 23.18 7.02 11.36
CA GLU A 291 23.73 8.25 10.79
C GLU A 291 25.01 8.70 11.53
N LEU A 292 25.00 8.67 12.87
CA LEU A 292 26.13 9.06 13.71
C LEU A 292 27.36 8.14 13.51
N ARG A 293 27.17 6.82 13.44
CA ARG A 293 28.26 5.85 13.22
C ARG A 293 28.95 6.13 11.88
N CYS A 294 28.19 6.41 10.83
CA CYS A 294 28.74 6.77 9.52
C CYS A 294 29.51 8.11 9.55
N ILE A 295 29.00 9.12 10.29
CA ILE A 295 29.69 10.41 10.45
C ILE A 295 30.99 10.25 11.25
N ALA A 296 30.98 9.45 12.32
CA ALA A 296 32.14 9.24 13.18
C ALA A 296 33.37 8.69 12.41
N MET A 297 33.16 7.81 11.42
CA MET A 297 34.24 7.29 10.57
C MET A 297 34.97 8.36 9.75
N ASN A 298 34.32 9.49 9.45
CA ASN A 298 34.89 10.55 8.60
C ASN A 298 35.74 11.57 9.38
N LEU A 299 35.87 11.41 10.70
CA LEU A 299 36.62 12.31 11.59
C LEU A 299 38.06 11.86 11.87
N HIS A 300 38.64 11.06 10.99
CA HIS A 300 39.95 10.41 11.19
C HIS A 300 41.18 11.27 10.82
N SER A 301 41.08 12.61 10.91
CA SER A 301 42.13 13.54 10.46
C SER A 301 42.63 14.51 11.53
N VAL A 302 43.95 14.56 11.71
CA VAL A 302 44.64 15.50 12.61
C VAL A 302 45.38 16.59 11.82
N CYS A 303 45.38 17.84 12.32
CA CYS A 303 46.16 18.94 11.73
C CYS A 303 47.68 18.75 11.89
N LEU A 304 48.10 18.27 13.07
CA LEU A 304 49.48 17.89 13.38
C LEU A 304 49.51 16.40 13.79
N PRO A 305 49.51 15.46 12.82
CA PRO A 305 49.67 14.04 13.10
C PRO A 305 50.95 13.74 13.89
N ASN A 306 50.95 12.66 14.68
CA ASN A 306 52.17 12.18 15.35
C ASN A 306 53.14 11.56 14.32
N ASP A 307 54.30 12.18 14.14
CA ASP A 307 55.28 11.76 13.14
C ASP A 307 55.82 10.35 13.39
N ASP A 308 55.82 9.87 14.64
CA ASP A 308 56.34 8.56 15.03
C ASP A 308 55.27 7.44 15.07
N ALA A 309 54.12 7.65 14.41
CA ALA A 309 53.00 6.70 14.34
C ALA A 309 53.33 5.40 13.58
N TYR A 310 53.93 5.51 12.40
CA TYR A 310 54.36 4.39 11.56
C TYR A 310 55.52 4.85 10.64
N PRO A 311 56.71 5.13 11.21
CA PRO A 311 57.78 5.87 10.53
C PRO A 311 58.20 5.33 9.16
N MET A 312 58.43 4.03 9.07
CA MET A 312 58.98 3.37 7.88
C MET A 312 58.14 2.14 7.52
N HIS A 313 56.88 2.06 7.96
CA HIS A 313 56.04 0.90 7.68
C HIS A 313 54.58 1.23 7.34
N LEU A 314 53.91 0.32 6.63
CA LEU A 314 52.48 0.34 6.36
C LEU A 314 51.91 -1.08 6.51
N MET A 315 51.00 -1.27 7.45
CA MET A 315 50.15 -2.45 7.60
C MET A 315 49.04 -2.42 6.54
N LEU A 316 48.86 -3.53 5.83
CA LEU A 316 47.92 -3.64 4.70
C LEU A 316 46.53 -4.17 5.12
N GLY A 317 46.36 -4.50 6.40
CA GLY A 317 45.13 -5.06 6.97
C GLY A 317 44.77 -6.45 6.43
N SER A 318 43.47 -6.72 6.46
CA SER A 318 42.87 -7.90 5.85
C SER A 318 41.65 -7.49 5.03
N LYS A 319 41.38 -8.22 3.94
CA LYS A 319 40.25 -7.94 3.03
C LYS A 319 38.87 -8.21 3.66
N ALA A 320 38.81 -8.86 4.82
CA ALA A 320 37.55 -9.37 5.40
C ALA A 320 36.54 -8.27 5.78
N CYS A 321 37.00 -7.13 6.27
CA CYS A 321 36.15 -5.97 6.57
C CYS A 321 36.99 -4.67 6.58
N PRO A 322 36.86 -3.81 5.54
CA PRO A 322 37.41 -2.45 5.54
C PRO A 322 36.35 -1.43 6.00
N PRO A 323 36.73 -0.35 6.71
CA PRO A 323 38.08 -0.03 7.17
C PRO A 323 38.49 -0.92 8.36
N SER A 324 39.79 -1.12 8.57
CA SER A 324 40.30 -2.06 9.59
C SER A 324 41.38 -1.43 10.47
N VAL A 325 41.35 -1.68 11.78
CA VAL A 325 42.40 -1.27 12.74
C VAL A 325 43.80 -1.80 12.42
N PHE A 326 43.90 -2.80 11.54
CA PHE A 326 45.15 -3.38 11.06
C PHE A 326 45.61 -2.80 9.71
N ARG A 327 44.96 -1.75 9.19
CA ARG A 327 45.32 -1.06 7.96
C ARG A 327 45.51 0.42 8.23
N GLN A 328 46.64 1.01 7.82
CA GLN A 328 46.74 2.47 7.75
C GLN A 328 45.96 2.97 6.53
N GLU A 329 44.66 3.22 6.75
CA GLU A 329 43.82 4.02 5.85
C GLU A 329 44.45 5.41 5.58
N PHE A 330 44.05 6.05 4.49
CA PHE A 330 44.58 7.39 4.18
C PHE A 330 43.98 8.44 5.13
N GLU A 331 44.81 8.95 6.03
CA GLU A 331 44.55 10.14 6.82
C GLU A 331 44.85 11.36 5.94
N TYR A 332 43.79 11.97 5.41
CA TYR A 332 43.87 13.26 4.73
C TYR A 332 44.24 14.38 5.71
N SER A 333 44.94 15.40 5.23
CA SER A 333 45.03 16.68 5.94
C SER A 333 43.62 17.30 6.10
N PRO A 334 43.32 17.97 7.22
CA PRO A 334 42.04 18.69 7.42
C PRO A 334 41.70 19.74 6.34
N LEU A 335 42.63 20.05 5.45
CA LEU A 335 42.44 20.88 4.26
C LEU A 335 41.53 20.24 3.21
N PHE A 336 41.50 18.89 3.11
CA PHE A 336 40.91 18.17 1.97
C PHE A 336 39.68 17.32 2.28
N ASN A 337 39.39 17.02 3.54
CA ASN A 337 38.37 16.03 3.93
C ASN A 337 37.08 16.63 4.52
N GLU A 338 36.86 17.95 4.39
CA GLU A 338 35.71 18.65 4.97
C GLU A 338 35.55 18.44 6.51
N TYR A 339 36.64 18.16 7.25
CA TYR A 339 36.62 17.84 8.69
C TYR A 339 35.75 18.79 9.53
N LYS A 340 35.77 20.09 9.21
CA LYS A 340 34.97 21.11 9.89
C LYS A 340 33.47 20.88 9.75
N ASP A 341 33.01 20.41 8.60
CA ASP A 341 31.59 20.21 8.30
C ASP A 341 31.11 18.83 8.78
N TRP A 342 31.96 17.80 8.68
CA TRP A 342 31.72 16.55 9.41
C TRP A 342 31.64 16.76 10.92
N SER A 343 32.51 17.59 11.50
CA SER A 343 32.49 17.88 12.94
C SER A 343 31.23 18.63 13.37
N LYS A 344 30.70 19.55 12.54
CA LYS A 344 29.38 20.18 12.79
C LYS A 344 28.26 19.14 12.68
N LYS A 345 28.29 18.27 11.66
CA LYS A 345 27.26 17.25 11.45
C LYS A 345 27.24 16.24 12.59
N LEU A 346 28.41 15.85 13.13
CA LEU A 346 28.54 15.03 14.33
C LEU A 346 27.83 15.68 15.53
N VAL A 347 28.14 16.93 15.83
CA VAL A 347 27.52 17.67 16.94
C VAL A 347 26.00 17.79 16.75
N SER A 348 25.53 18.07 15.53
CA SER A 348 24.10 18.16 15.22
C SER A 348 23.37 16.82 15.38
N VAL A 349 23.91 15.73 14.81
CA VAL A 349 23.27 14.41 14.85
C VAL A 349 23.35 13.81 16.26
N PHE A 350 24.47 13.95 16.97
CA PHE A 350 24.58 13.52 18.36
C PHE A 350 23.64 14.30 19.28
N GLY A 351 23.57 15.63 19.11
CA GLY A 351 22.60 16.49 19.78
C GLY A 351 21.17 15.99 19.57
N ARG A 352 20.76 15.77 18.31
CA ARG A 352 19.44 15.22 17.97
C ARG A 352 19.17 13.87 18.65
N THR A 353 20.14 12.97 18.65
CA THR A 353 20.01 11.66 19.30
C THR A 353 19.78 11.81 20.81
N LEU A 354 20.52 12.69 21.50
CA LEU A 354 20.27 13.00 22.91
C LEU A 354 18.92 13.69 23.15
N THR A 355 18.52 14.63 22.29
CA THR A 355 17.23 15.31 22.39
C THR A 355 16.07 14.32 22.25
N MET A 356 16.17 13.30 21.39
CA MET A 356 15.16 12.25 21.29
C MET A 356 15.09 11.36 22.55
N PHE A 357 16.23 10.97 23.14
CA PHE A 357 16.24 10.24 24.42
C PHE A 357 15.61 11.04 25.57
N ASN A 358 15.89 12.34 25.66
CA ASN A 358 15.44 13.19 26.76
C ASN A 358 14.05 13.80 26.52
N GLY A 359 13.61 13.87 25.26
CA GLY A 359 12.41 14.58 24.82
C GLY A 359 11.23 13.69 24.45
N TYR A 360 11.21 12.41 24.80
CA TYR A 360 10.03 11.56 24.58
C TYR A 360 8.84 12.03 25.45
N PHE A 361 7.70 12.30 24.81
CA PHE A 361 6.53 12.91 25.42
C PHE A 361 5.57 11.87 26.01
N ASP A 362 5.58 11.75 27.34
CA ASP A 362 4.81 10.73 28.08
C ASP A 362 3.28 10.94 28.04
N SER A 363 2.85 12.17 27.76
CA SER A 363 1.45 12.62 27.91
C SER A 363 0.63 12.56 26.61
N LEU A 364 0.58 11.38 25.97
CA LEU A 364 -0.39 11.08 24.90
C LEU A 364 -1.84 10.89 25.44
N THR A 365 -2.09 11.35 26.67
CA THR A 365 -3.36 11.36 27.39
C THR A 365 -4.19 12.61 27.12
N GLU A 366 -3.59 13.66 26.56
CA GLU A 366 -4.33 14.83 26.08
C GLU A 366 -5.16 14.43 24.86
N LYS A 367 -6.48 14.29 25.06
CA LYS A 367 -7.46 14.17 23.96
C LYS A 367 -7.29 15.38 23.05
N GLY A 368 -6.60 15.18 21.93
CA GLY A 368 -5.88 16.24 21.24
C GLY A 368 -6.73 17.48 20.98
N GLU A 369 -6.40 18.61 21.63
CA GLU A 369 -7.11 19.88 21.46
C GLU A 369 -7.12 20.39 20.01
N ARG A 370 -6.16 19.91 19.20
CA ARG A 370 -6.02 20.20 17.76
C ARG A 370 -6.85 19.28 16.86
N GLY A 371 -7.39 18.18 17.39
CA GLY A 371 -8.04 17.11 16.63
C GLY A 371 -7.06 16.29 15.78
N ILE A 372 -7.60 15.42 14.92
CA ILE A 372 -6.79 14.61 14.00
C ILE A 372 -6.21 15.47 12.88
N LEU A 373 -4.92 15.30 12.61
CA LEU A 373 -4.19 16.01 11.55
C LEU A 373 -3.34 15.05 10.70
N ALA A 374 -2.95 15.51 9.50
CA ALA A 374 -2.06 14.78 8.60
C ALA A 374 -0.84 15.63 8.25
N THR A 375 0.35 15.12 8.57
CA THR A 375 1.63 15.82 8.38
C THR A 375 2.40 15.20 7.21
N PRO A 376 2.58 15.90 6.06
CA PRO A 376 3.39 15.38 4.95
C PRO A 376 4.85 15.13 5.36
N SER A 377 5.36 13.92 5.12
CA SER A 377 6.69 13.48 5.57
C SER A 377 7.44 12.68 4.49
N LYS A 378 8.76 12.54 4.66
CA LYS A 378 9.67 11.77 3.81
C LYS A 378 10.12 10.51 4.53
N GLU A 379 9.17 9.59 4.74
CA GLU A 379 9.25 8.55 5.76
C GLU A 379 10.20 7.37 5.43
N LYS A 380 10.67 6.69 6.50
CA LYS A 380 11.53 5.49 6.63
C LYS A 380 12.80 5.35 5.77
N TRP A 381 12.79 5.72 4.48
CA TRP A 381 13.94 5.61 3.56
C TRP A 381 14.89 6.83 3.57
N GLN A 382 14.49 7.94 4.18
CA GLN A 382 15.33 9.15 4.30
C GLN A 382 15.91 9.32 5.71
N ASN A 383 17.00 10.11 5.78
CA ASN A 383 17.61 10.61 7.01
C ASN A 383 16.55 11.28 7.91
N ILE A 384 16.71 11.14 9.24
CA ILE A 384 15.77 11.66 10.24
C ILE A 384 15.53 13.16 10.07
N GLY A 385 16.60 13.93 9.84
CA GLY A 385 16.53 15.39 9.68
C GLY A 385 15.87 15.90 8.39
N LYS A 386 15.23 15.03 7.60
CA LYS A 386 14.34 15.37 6.47
C LYS A 386 12.87 14.98 6.72
N ARG A 387 12.57 14.33 7.83
CA ARG A 387 11.22 13.88 8.22
C ARG A 387 10.51 14.98 9.01
N ALA A 388 9.18 14.91 9.04
CA ALA A 388 8.40 15.69 10.01
C ALA A 388 8.73 15.20 11.44
N LEU A 389 8.77 16.12 12.41
CA LEU A 389 8.94 15.80 13.83
C LEU A 389 7.67 15.10 14.34
N PRO A 390 7.75 13.82 14.77
CA PRO A 390 6.62 13.04 15.27
C PRO A 390 5.89 13.62 16.48
N ILE A 391 4.63 13.24 16.67
CA ILE A 391 3.80 13.62 17.82
C ILE A 391 4.32 13.16 19.20
N TYR A 392 5.22 12.18 19.24
CA TYR A 392 5.73 11.57 20.47
C TYR A 392 7.01 12.24 21.02
N PHE A 393 7.42 13.38 20.47
CA PHE A 393 8.53 14.18 20.97
C PHE A 393 8.05 15.56 21.46
N ASP A 394 8.51 15.99 22.63
CA ASP A 394 8.03 17.20 23.30
C ASP A 394 8.31 18.46 22.46
N PRO A 395 7.26 19.17 21.96
CA PRO A 395 7.44 20.37 21.15
C PRO A 395 7.94 21.58 21.94
N ASN A 396 7.95 21.50 23.28
CA ASN A 396 8.49 22.54 24.16
C ASN A 396 10.02 22.38 24.35
N ASN A 397 10.59 21.23 23.99
CA ASN A 397 12.03 21.04 23.98
C ASN A 397 12.66 21.75 22.77
N GLY A 398 13.10 22.99 23.01
CA GLY A 398 13.68 23.87 21.98
C GLY A 398 14.91 23.31 21.26
N ASP A 399 15.59 22.31 21.83
CA ASP A 399 16.72 21.62 21.20
C ASP A 399 16.31 20.94 19.88
N PHE A 400 15.03 20.57 19.70
CA PHE A 400 14.55 20.04 18.41
C PHE A 400 14.64 21.08 17.27
N GLU A 401 14.44 22.38 17.55
CA GLU A 401 14.65 23.43 16.54
C GLU A 401 16.13 23.58 16.15
N GLN A 402 17.04 23.28 17.08
CA GLN A 402 18.48 23.37 16.86
C GLN A 402 19.04 22.14 16.13
N TYR A 403 18.57 20.93 16.47
CA TYR A 403 19.23 19.69 16.06
C TYR A 403 18.43 18.80 15.08
N TRP A 404 17.12 18.98 14.92
CA TRP A 404 16.33 18.08 14.07
C TRP A 404 16.71 18.19 12.58
N ASN A 405 16.58 19.39 12.02
CA ASN A 405 16.68 19.65 10.58
C ASN A 405 18.12 19.55 10.04
N GLU A 406 18.34 18.79 8.96
CA GLU A 406 19.68 18.49 8.39
C GLU A 406 20.37 19.68 7.67
N SER A 407 19.66 20.77 7.42
CA SER A 407 20.17 21.92 6.63
C SER A 407 21.27 22.69 7.38
N LEU A 408 22.46 22.79 6.81
CA LEU A 408 23.53 23.69 7.29
C LEU A 408 23.86 24.81 6.27
N CYS A 409 23.08 24.93 5.20
CA CYS A 409 23.41 25.76 4.03
C CYS A 409 23.59 27.27 4.30
N HIS A 410 23.00 27.80 5.39
CA HIS A 410 23.06 29.23 5.69
C HIS A 410 23.42 29.60 7.14
N GLY A 411 23.75 28.65 8.01
CA GLY A 411 24.26 28.95 9.36
C GLY A 411 23.30 29.67 10.32
N CYS A 412 22.05 29.94 9.91
CA CYS A 412 20.95 30.36 10.78
C CYS A 412 20.28 29.12 11.40
N SER A 413 19.48 29.32 12.47
CA SER A 413 18.61 28.25 12.96
C SER A 413 17.65 27.81 11.86
N ASN A 414 17.41 26.50 11.76
CA ASN A 414 16.58 25.92 10.70
C ASN A 414 15.06 26.15 10.91
N GLY A 415 14.69 26.92 11.93
CA GLY A 415 13.32 27.07 12.41
C GLY A 415 12.74 25.76 12.94
N LYS A 416 11.47 25.84 13.34
CA LYS A 416 10.70 24.67 13.77
C LYS A 416 10.59 23.65 12.63
N PRO A 417 10.87 22.35 12.87
CA PRO A 417 10.57 21.30 11.90
C PRO A 417 9.05 21.23 11.67
N LEU A 418 8.62 20.71 10.52
CA LEU A 418 7.20 20.44 10.29
C LEU A 418 6.73 19.34 11.26
N SER A 419 5.58 19.52 11.93
CA SER A 419 5.10 18.60 12.97
C SER A 419 3.58 18.70 13.14
N TYR A 420 2.96 17.70 13.76
CA TYR A 420 1.62 17.81 14.34
C TYR A 420 1.50 18.99 15.34
N HIS A 421 2.51 19.19 16.20
CA HIS A 421 2.41 20.15 17.31
C HIS A 421 2.31 21.62 16.89
N TYR A 422 2.82 21.98 15.72
CA TYR A 422 2.86 23.36 15.22
C TYR A 422 1.74 23.69 14.22
N GLN A 423 0.89 22.70 13.90
CA GLN A 423 -0.28 22.89 13.05
C GLN A 423 -1.44 23.53 13.81
N ALA A 424 -2.22 24.34 13.08
CA ALA A 424 -3.52 24.80 13.54
C ALA A 424 -4.55 23.66 13.43
N PRO A 425 -5.58 23.63 14.30
CA PRO A 425 -6.71 22.71 14.16
C PRO A 425 -7.32 22.78 12.76
N LEU A 426 -7.74 21.63 12.20
CA LEU A 426 -8.13 21.51 10.79
C LEU A 426 -9.25 22.49 10.36
N SER A 427 -10.11 22.90 11.29
CA SER A 427 -11.19 23.88 11.06
C SER A 427 -10.73 25.33 10.95
N LEU A 428 -9.51 25.65 11.39
CA LEU A 428 -8.92 26.99 11.34
C LEU A 428 -7.92 27.16 10.19
N GLN A 429 -7.41 26.05 9.62
CA GLN A 429 -6.48 26.07 8.49
C GLN A 429 -7.11 26.77 7.28
N SER A 430 -6.44 27.83 6.79
CA SER A 430 -6.94 28.67 5.70
C SER A 430 -5.80 29.21 4.83
N TYR A 431 -6.13 29.56 3.58
CA TYR A 431 -5.14 30.00 2.60
C TYR A 431 -4.48 31.32 3.04
N GLY A 432 -3.14 31.31 3.12
CA GLY A 432 -2.34 32.43 3.62
C GLY A 432 -1.66 32.16 4.97
N MET A 433 -2.06 31.11 5.71
CA MET A 433 -1.30 30.59 6.86
C MET A 433 0.04 29.98 6.44
N SER A 434 1.00 29.88 7.35
CA SER A 434 2.32 29.32 7.06
C SER A 434 2.30 27.81 6.78
N ARG A 435 3.38 27.29 6.17
CA ARG A 435 3.54 25.83 5.94
C ARG A 435 3.56 25.02 7.24
N LEU A 436 3.93 25.61 8.38
CA LEU A 436 3.90 24.94 9.68
C LEU A 436 2.46 24.82 10.22
N GLU A 437 1.65 25.87 10.04
CA GLU A 437 0.28 25.94 10.56
C GLU A 437 -0.72 25.15 9.70
N ALA A 438 -0.54 25.15 8.37
CA ALA A 438 -1.47 24.54 7.41
C ALA A 438 -0.74 23.82 6.24
N PRO A 439 0.04 22.77 6.49
CA PRO A 439 0.91 22.13 5.50
C PRO A 439 0.15 21.53 4.30
N LEU A 440 -1.08 21.08 4.49
CA LEU A 440 -1.91 20.47 3.44
C LEU A 440 -2.39 21.47 2.37
N LEU A 441 -2.24 22.77 2.60
CA LEU A 441 -2.51 23.83 1.60
C LEU A 441 -1.31 24.10 0.68
N TYR A 442 -0.16 23.47 0.94
CA TYR A 442 1.06 23.60 0.15
C TYR A 442 1.31 22.35 -0.70
N ASN A 443 2.15 22.47 -1.73
CA ASN A 443 2.49 21.33 -2.59
C ASN A 443 3.32 20.27 -1.83
N PHE A 444 2.78 19.05 -1.76
CA PHE A 444 3.37 17.85 -1.15
C PHE A 444 3.71 16.76 -2.19
N SER A 445 4.10 17.17 -3.40
CA SER A 445 4.53 16.26 -4.48
C SER A 445 5.84 15.53 -4.17
N ASP A 446 6.71 16.11 -3.33
CA ASP A 446 8.01 15.54 -2.93
C ASP A 446 7.95 14.63 -1.68
N THR A 447 6.75 14.39 -1.15
CA THR A 447 6.48 13.47 -0.02
C THR A 447 5.55 12.35 -0.47
N SER A 448 5.84 11.09 -0.12
CA SER A 448 5.00 9.92 -0.42
C SER A 448 4.10 9.48 0.75
N PHE A 449 4.35 10.03 1.93
CA PHE A 449 3.78 9.59 3.20
C PHE A 449 3.12 10.75 3.94
N PHE A 450 2.03 10.45 4.65
CA PHE A 450 1.40 11.35 5.61
C PHE A 450 1.48 10.71 6.99
N ARG A 451 2.14 11.35 7.95
CA ARG A 451 2.00 10.98 9.36
C ARG A 451 0.57 11.30 9.75
N MET A 452 -0.15 10.31 10.26
CA MET A 452 -1.56 10.45 10.63
C MET A 452 -1.59 10.41 12.16
N GLU A 453 -1.82 11.56 12.79
CA GLU A 453 -1.54 11.76 14.22
C GLU A 453 -2.72 12.45 14.92
N GLY A 454 -2.86 12.23 16.23
CA GLY A 454 -3.95 12.79 17.05
C GLY A 454 -5.24 11.94 17.15
N HIS A 455 -5.23 10.70 16.64
CA HIS A 455 -6.38 9.78 16.65
C HIS A 455 -6.50 8.89 17.89
N LEU A 456 -5.39 8.64 18.58
CA LEU A 456 -5.38 7.82 19.79
C LEU A 456 -6.24 8.45 20.90
N ALA A 457 -6.84 7.62 21.75
CA ALA A 457 -7.76 8.03 22.84
C ALA A 457 -9.07 8.72 22.39
N LEU A 458 -9.32 8.88 21.09
CA LEU A 458 -10.60 9.32 20.54
C LEU A 458 -11.54 8.12 20.30
N PRO A 459 -12.87 8.29 20.41
CA PRO A 459 -13.84 7.30 19.95
C PRO A 459 -13.63 6.94 18.47
N GLU A 460 -13.84 5.67 18.11
CA GLU A 460 -13.52 5.19 16.75
C GLU A 460 -14.36 5.89 15.66
N ASP A 461 -15.66 6.11 15.90
CA ASP A 461 -16.56 6.84 15.01
C ASP A 461 -16.06 8.26 14.75
N ASP A 462 -15.68 8.99 15.80
CA ASP A 462 -15.19 10.36 15.72
C ASP A 462 -13.88 10.43 14.94
N ALA A 463 -12.99 9.45 15.16
CA ALA A 463 -11.73 9.36 14.44
C ALA A 463 -11.93 9.09 12.94
N VAL A 464 -12.74 8.08 12.60
CA VAL A 464 -13.07 7.74 11.19
C VAL A 464 -13.80 8.90 10.50
N ALA A 465 -14.71 9.58 11.19
CA ALA A 465 -15.42 10.75 10.65
C ALA A 465 -14.47 11.92 10.36
N GLN A 466 -13.53 12.23 11.27
CA GLN A 466 -12.52 13.26 11.07
C GLN A 466 -11.58 12.94 9.90
N TYR A 467 -11.08 11.70 9.79
CA TYR A 467 -10.26 11.31 8.64
C TYR A 467 -11.03 11.39 7.31
N LYS A 468 -12.27 10.91 7.25
CA LYS A 468 -13.12 11.03 6.04
C LYS A 468 -13.39 12.49 5.66
N LYS A 469 -13.57 13.38 6.65
CA LYS A 469 -13.70 14.83 6.43
C LYS A 469 -12.41 15.39 5.84
N MET A 470 -11.24 15.07 6.43
CA MET A 470 -9.94 15.53 5.95
C MET A 470 -9.62 15.04 4.52
N GLN A 471 -9.92 13.78 4.20
CA GLN A 471 -9.83 13.22 2.84
C GLN A 471 -10.66 14.05 1.84
N ARG A 472 -11.94 14.31 2.15
CA ARG A 472 -12.86 15.08 1.31
C ARG A 472 -12.46 16.56 1.20
N SER A 473 -11.85 17.16 2.23
CA SER A 473 -11.43 18.57 2.24
C SER A 473 -10.12 18.83 1.49
N PHE A 474 -9.15 17.91 1.53
CA PHE A 474 -7.80 18.12 1.00
C PHE A 474 -7.42 17.16 -0.16
N ASN A 475 -8.36 16.36 -0.66
CA ASN A 475 -8.17 15.37 -1.73
C ASN A 475 -7.03 14.37 -1.44
N LEU A 476 -6.92 13.92 -0.18
CA LEU A 476 -5.82 13.05 0.24
C LEU A 476 -6.01 11.61 -0.26
N PRO A 477 -5.02 11.01 -0.96
CA PRO A 477 -5.17 9.70 -1.60
C PRO A 477 -4.84 8.55 -0.63
N PHE A 478 -5.69 8.31 0.36
CA PHE A 478 -5.63 7.15 1.25
C PHE A 478 -7.04 6.66 1.61
N LYS A 479 -7.16 5.44 2.15
CA LYS A 479 -8.42 4.91 2.72
C LYS A 479 -8.34 4.86 4.24
N VAL A 480 -9.47 4.93 4.95
CA VAL A 480 -9.53 4.75 6.42
C VAL A 480 -10.62 3.75 6.80
N ARG A 481 -10.31 2.84 7.72
CA ARG A 481 -11.21 1.80 8.26
C ARG A 481 -10.92 1.58 9.75
N SER A 482 -11.90 1.10 10.50
CA SER A 482 -11.71 0.62 11.88
C SER A 482 -11.94 -0.89 12.00
N VAL A 483 -11.24 -1.51 12.95
CA VAL A 483 -11.37 -2.91 13.38
C VAL A 483 -11.36 -2.97 14.90
N PHE A 484 -12.08 -3.94 15.48
CA PHE A 484 -12.22 -4.05 16.93
C PHE A 484 -11.33 -5.14 17.54
N MET A 485 -10.92 -4.90 18.78
CA MET A 485 -10.27 -5.87 19.65
C MET A 485 -11.19 -6.23 20.83
N GLY A 486 -11.22 -7.51 21.19
CA GLY A 486 -12.09 -8.03 22.26
C GLY A 486 -13.48 -8.48 21.79
N GLU A 487 -14.42 -8.63 22.71
CA GLU A 487 -15.77 -9.20 22.47
C GLU A 487 -16.89 -8.18 22.21
N GLY A 488 -17.92 -8.61 21.48
CA GLY A 488 -19.16 -7.86 21.34
C GLY A 488 -19.07 -6.60 20.47
N GLY A 489 -17.98 -6.42 19.74
CA GLY A 489 -17.79 -5.30 18.81
C GLY A 489 -18.88 -5.23 17.75
N VAL A 490 -19.46 -4.03 17.55
CA VAL A 490 -20.55 -3.83 16.59
C VAL A 490 -19.98 -3.61 15.18
N ILE A 491 -20.50 -4.38 14.22
CA ILE A 491 -20.09 -4.33 12.82
C ILE A 491 -20.55 -3.00 12.18
N LYS A 492 -19.60 -2.10 11.89
CA LYS A 492 -19.83 -0.82 11.19
C LYS A 492 -19.25 -0.78 9.77
N THR A 493 -18.98 -1.94 9.15
CA THR A 493 -18.56 -1.97 7.74
C THR A 493 -19.69 -1.60 6.81
N VAL A 494 -19.50 -0.52 6.05
CA VAL A 494 -20.28 -0.27 4.83
C VAL A 494 -19.40 -0.57 3.63
N CYS A 495 -19.46 -1.81 3.17
CA CYS A 495 -18.81 -2.19 1.92
C CYS A 495 -19.49 -1.48 0.73
N ARG A 496 -18.65 -1.05 -0.21
CA ARG A 496 -19.09 -0.44 -1.46
C ARG A 496 -19.24 -1.53 -2.51
N TYR A 497 -20.42 -1.63 -3.11
CA TYR A 497 -20.74 -2.65 -4.12
C TYR A 497 -21.00 -1.95 -5.45
N PRO A 498 -20.06 -1.92 -6.41
CA PRO A 498 -20.21 -1.16 -7.66
C PRO A 498 -21.47 -1.52 -8.46
N ASP A 499 -21.93 -2.76 -8.37
CA ASP A 499 -23.16 -3.25 -9.00
C ASP A 499 -24.43 -2.77 -8.28
N LEU A 500 -24.41 -2.58 -6.94
CA LEU A 500 -25.54 -1.98 -6.22
C LEU A 500 -25.52 -0.45 -6.31
N ASP A 501 -24.34 0.17 -6.28
CA ASP A 501 -24.14 1.61 -6.45
C ASP A 501 -24.70 2.09 -7.80
N SER A 502 -24.34 1.41 -8.89
CA SER A 502 -24.81 1.76 -10.23
C SER A 502 -26.33 1.62 -10.36
N GLN A 503 -26.92 0.55 -9.79
CA GLN A 503 -28.37 0.39 -9.73
C GLN A 503 -29.04 1.47 -8.87
N TYR A 504 -28.49 1.77 -7.69
CA TYR A 504 -29.00 2.81 -6.79
C TYR A 504 -28.97 4.17 -7.48
N LEU A 505 -27.87 4.55 -8.13
CA LEU A 505 -27.73 5.82 -8.84
C LEU A 505 -28.81 6.00 -9.93
N VAL A 506 -29.16 4.94 -10.67
CA VAL A 506 -30.26 4.97 -11.64
C VAL A 506 -31.59 5.26 -10.95
N TRP A 507 -31.96 4.51 -9.91
CA TRP A 507 -33.25 4.67 -9.23
C TRP A 507 -33.36 5.98 -8.44
N ARG A 508 -32.26 6.40 -7.82
CA ARG A 508 -32.09 7.72 -7.21
C ARG A 508 -32.36 8.84 -8.21
N ASN A 509 -31.76 8.79 -9.39
CA ASN A 509 -31.94 9.82 -10.42
C ASN A 509 -33.39 9.83 -10.96
N VAL A 510 -34.03 8.66 -11.10
CA VAL A 510 -35.47 8.57 -11.42
C VAL A 510 -36.33 9.21 -10.33
N MET A 511 -36.04 8.96 -9.05
CA MET A 511 -36.81 9.52 -7.93
C MET A 511 -36.62 11.03 -7.80
N LEU A 512 -35.38 11.52 -7.94
CA LEU A 512 -35.07 12.96 -7.99
C LEU A 512 -35.77 13.64 -9.18
N TYR A 513 -35.87 13.00 -10.34
CA TYR A 513 -36.63 13.55 -11.46
C TYR A 513 -38.11 13.77 -11.12
N TYR A 514 -38.75 12.83 -10.43
CA TYR A 514 -40.15 13.01 -9.99
C TYR A 514 -40.28 14.09 -8.91
N LEU A 515 -39.43 14.08 -7.89
CA LEU A 515 -39.44 15.08 -6.80
C LEU A 515 -39.17 16.50 -7.30
N ASN A 516 -38.19 16.68 -8.20
CA ASN A 516 -37.87 17.97 -8.81
C ASN A 516 -39.02 18.51 -9.69
N ASN A 517 -39.88 17.64 -10.23
CA ASN A 517 -41.08 18.06 -10.93
C ASN A 517 -42.25 18.36 -9.97
N LEU A 518 -42.40 17.62 -8.86
CA LEU A 518 -43.36 17.95 -7.80
C LEU A 518 -43.09 19.34 -7.20
N ILE A 519 -41.83 19.73 -7.02
CA ILE A 519 -41.43 21.09 -6.59
C ILE A 519 -41.91 22.18 -7.58
N LYS A 520 -41.93 21.92 -8.90
CA LYS A 520 -42.47 22.88 -9.88
C LYS A 520 -43.97 23.09 -9.70
N TYR A 521 -44.69 22.04 -9.28
CA TYR A 521 -46.12 22.13 -8.98
C TYR A 521 -46.38 22.76 -7.59
N SER A 522 -45.54 22.51 -6.57
CA SER A 522 -45.70 23.15 -5.25
C SER A 522 -45.38 24.65 -5.29
N THR A 523 -44.35 25.06 -6.02
CA THR A 523 -44.03 26.49 -6.25
C THR A 523 -45.05 27.20 -7.15
N LEU A 524 -45.78 26.47 -7.99
CA LEU A 524 -46.97 27.00 -8.68
C LEU A 524 -48.14 27.17 -7.69
N ALA A 525 -48.36 26.19 -6.80
CA ALA A 525 -49.38 26.28 -5.75
C ALA A 525 -49.12 27.43 -4.77
N GLU A 526 -47.87 27.67 -4.36
CA GLU A 526 -47.46 28.80 -3.51
C GLU A 526 -47.81 30.17 -4.16
N LYS A 527 -47.65 30.29 -5.48
CA LYS A 527 -48.08 31.49 -6.22
C LYS A 527 -49.61 31.62 -6.26
N MET A 528 -50.31 30.50 -6.43
CA MET A 528 -51.77 30.43 -6.49
C MET A 528 -52.45 30.76 -5.14
N VAL A 529 -51.88 30.39 -4.00
CA VAL A 529 -52.41 30.73 -2.65
C VAL A 529 -52.48 32.25 -2.43
N GLY A 530 -51.70 33.05 -3.17
CA GLY A 530 -51.74 34.52 -3.08
C GLY A 530 -52.85 35.23 -3.89
N ARG A 531 -53.56 34.53 -4.78
CA ARG A 531 -54.64 35.09 -5.63
C ARG A 531 -55.73 34.04 -5.86
N PHE A 532 -56.58 33.82 -4.85
CA PHE A 532 -57.57 32.74 -4.84
C PHE A 532 -58.58 32.80 -6.01
N GLU A 533 -58.95 33.99 -6.49
CA GLU A 533 -59.79 34.14 -7.70
C GLU A 533 -59.08 33.72 -8.99
N ASP A 534 -57.77 33.95 -9.13
CA ASP A 534 -57.00 33.47 -10.30
C ASP A 534 -56.99 31.94 -10.39
N VAL A 535 -57.10 31.23 -9.25
CA VAL A 535 -57.18 29.76 -9.22
C VAL A 535 -58.49 29.28 -9.84
N LYS A 536 -59.58 30.01 -9.59
CA LYS A 536 -60.93 29.77 -10.13
C LYS A 536 -61.04 30.16 -11.61
N ASP A 537 -60.27 31.13 -12.07
CA ASP A 537 -60.21 31.49 -13.49
C ASP A 537 -59.26 30.57 -14.29
N ALA A 538 -58.08 30.22 -13.77
CA ALA A 538 -57.20 29.22 -14.38
C ALA A 538 -57.86 27.82 -14.43
N ALA A 539 -58.70 27.51 -13.43
CA ALA A 539 -59.59 26.36 -13.42
C ALA A 539 -60.58 26.37 -14.60
N LYS A 540 -61.21 27.52 -14.88
CA LYS A 540 -62.13 27.69 -16.00
C LYS A 540 -61.42 27.61 -17.36
N ASP A 541 -60.26 28.23 -17.50
CA ASP A 541 -59.48 28.20 -18.75
C ASP A 541 -58.96 26.81 -19.12
N ALA A 542 -58.54 26.00 -18.12
CA ALA A 542 -58.13 24.63 -18.35
C ALA A 542 -59.26 23.71 -18.83
N VAL A 543 -60.53 24.05 -18.52
CA VAL A 543 -61.72 23.28 -18.90
C VAL A 543 -62.37 23.81 -20.18
N SER A 544 -62.33 25.13 -20.42
CA SER A 544 -62.89 25.75 -21.63
C SER A 544 -62.11 25.41 -22.91
N GLY A 545 -60.79 25.18 -22.79
CA GLY A 545 -59.89 24.90 -23.92
C GLY A 545 -60.12 23.58 -24.67
N VAL A 546 -61.01 22.69 -24.20
CA VAL A 546 -61.18 21.33 -24.76
C VAL A 546 -62.16 21.28 -25.95
N ASN A 547 -63.02 22.28 -26.14
CA ASN A 547 -64.17 22.21 -27.08
C ASN A 547 -64.06 23.03 -28.37
N THR A 548 -62.86 23.46 -28.81
CA THR A 548 -62.69 24.09 -30.14
C THR A 548 -61.87 23.24 -31.09
N LYS A 549 -62.54 22.57 -32.04
CA LYS A 549 -61.90 22.13 -33.28
C LYS A 549 -61.44 23.36 -34.05
N LYS A 550 -60.14 23.49 -34.31
CA LYS A 550 -59.60 24.30 -35.41
C LYS A 550 -58.70 23.45 -36.28
N GLU A 551 -58.95 23.52 -37.57
CA GLU A 551 -58.19 22.83 -38.61
C GLU A 551 -56.79 23.44 -38.74
N ALA A 552 -55.82 22.61 -39.10
CA ALA A 552 -54.42 23.03 -39.21
C ALA A 552 -54.12 23.61 -40.61
N ALA A 553 -53.35 24.69 -40.64
CA ALA A 553 -52.62 25.14 -41.82
C ALA A 553 -51.14 25.46 -41.44
N PRO A 554 -50.16 25.29 -42.33
CA PRO A 554 -48.77 25.02 -41.92
C PRO A 554 -47.82 26.22 -42.05
N ASN A 555 -46.76 26.25 -41.22
CA ASN A 555 -45.37 26.69 -41.49
C ASN A 555 -44.60 26.90 -40.15
N ALA A 556 -43.26 26.92 -40.05
CA ALA A 556 -42.20 26.21 -40.78
C ALA A 556 -40.82 26.50 -40.12
N LYS A 557 -40.02 25.45 -39.81
CA LYS A 557 -38.55 25.48 -39.50
C LYS A 557 -38.15 26.26 -38.21
N ALA A 558 -37.03 26.04 -37.53
CA ALA A 558 -35.88 25.11 -37.62
C ALA A 558 -35.25 25.02 -36.19
N ALA A 559 -34.27 24.18 -35.81
CA ALA A 559 -33.57 22.99 -36.34
C ALA A 559 -32.80 22.34 -35.14
N GLY A 560 -32.24 21.14 -35.18
CA GLY A 560 -32.30 20.06 -36.18
C GLY A 560 -31.45 18.84 -35.76
N LYS A 561 -31.80 17.66 -36.31
CA LYS A 561 -31.02 16.39 -36.52
C LYS A 561 -30.20 15.80 -35.33
N GLU A 562 -30.07 14.48 -35.17
CA GLU A 562 -30.10 13.40 -36.18
C GLU A 562 -31.12 12.28 -35.91
N SER A 563 -31.24 11.39 -36.90
CA SER A 563 -32.27 10.35 -37.02
C SER A 563 -31.67 8.95 -37.04
N PHE A 564 -32.36 8.00 -36.41
CA PHE A 564 -32.44 6.64 -36.95
C PHE A 564 -33.89 6.35 -37.34
N THR A 565 -34.06 5.94 -38.59
CA THR A 565 -35.33 5.52 -39.19
C THR A 565 -35.41 4.00 -39.21
N ASP A 566 -36.53 3.47 -38.77
CA ASP A 566 -37.05 2.25 -39.39
C ASP A 566 -38.56 2.34 -39.51
N ALA A 567 -39.12 1.75 -40.57
CA ALA A 567 -40.48 2.02 -41.03
C ALA A 567 -41.35 0.77 -41.04
N GLY A 568 -42.62 0.92 -40.63
CA GLY A 568 -43.65 -0.09 -40.83
C GLY A 568 -44.19 -0.74 -39.56
N ALA A 569 -45.05 -0.02 -38.84
CA ALA A 569 -46.03 -0.64 -37.94
C ALA A 569 -47.33 0.15 -37.97
N THR A 570 -48.44 -0.56 -38.19
CA THR A 570 -49.80 -0.01 -38.16
C THR A 570 -50.13 0.63 -36.82
N THR A 571 -50.99 1.66 -36.83
CA THR A 571 -51.45 2.37 -35.64
C THR A 571 -52.29 1.49 -34.71
N GLU A 572 -51.64 0.75 -33.83
CA GLU A 572 -52.29 0.20 -32.63
C GLU A 572 -52.43 1.27 -31.54
N LYS A 573 -53.52 1.15 -30.77
CA LYS A 573 -53.83 2.04 -29.64
C LYS A 573 -52.86 1.80 -28.49
N THR A 574 -51.73 2.50 -28.45
CA THR A 574 -50.82 2.44 -27.30
C THR A 574 -51.49 3.00 -26.04
N THR A 575 -51.62 2.15 -25.02
CA THR A 575 -52.20 2.51 -23.72
C THR A 575 -51.31 3.49 -22.95
N THR A 576 -51.85 4.12 -21.90
CA THR A 576 -51.16 5.11 -21.04
C THR A 576 -49.79 4.63 -20.53
N PHE A 577 -49.64 3.31 -20.33
CA PHE A 577 -48.38 2.66 -19.95
C PHE A 577 -47.28 2.78 -21.02
N GLY A 578 -47.62 2.75 -22.32
CA GLY A 578 -46.63 2.85 -23.40
C GLY A 578 -45.94 4.23 -23.46
N ASN A 579 -46.68 5.30 -23.17
CA ASN A 579 -46.12 6.65 -23.06
C ASN A 579 -45.27 6.83 -21.79
N LEU A 580 -45.70 6.26 -20.66
CA LEU A 580 -44.89 6.20 -19.44
C LEU A 580 -43.57 5.45 -19.65
N ASN A 581 -43.60 4.33 -20.37
CA ASN A 581 -42.39 3.53 -20.66
C ASN A 581 -41.41 4.29 -21.56
N LYS A 582 -41.89 5.07 -22.55
CA LYS A 582 -41.06 5.98 -23.35
C LYS A 582 -40.40 7.07 -22.52
N VAL A 583 -41.07 7.62 -21.50
CA VAL A 583 -40.46 8.60 -20.57
C VAL A 583 -39.42 7.93 -19.68
N PHE A 584 -39.69 6.71 -19.19
CA PHE A 584 -38.75 5.90 -18.41
C PHE A 584 -37.43 5.65 -19.17
N MET A 585 -37.52 5.15 -20.41
CA MET A 585 -36.36 4.93 -21.27
C MET A 585 -35.59 6.22 -21.57
N LYS A 586 -36.30 7.34 -21.76
CA LYS A 586 -35.66 8.64 -22.04
C LYS A 586 -35.00 9.27 -20.80
N ALA A 587 -35.47 8.96 -19.60
CA ALA A 587 -34.86 9.38 -18.34
C ALA A 587 -33.61 8.54 -17.98
N GLY A 588 -33.66 7.22 -18.23
CA GLY A 588 -32.52 6.32 -18.03
C GLY A 588 -31.31 6.58 -18.95
N MET A 589 -31.48 7.38 -20.01
CA MET A 589 -30.43 7.77 -20.95
C MET A 589 -29.80 9.15 -20.66
N VAL A 590 -30.19 9.85 -19.60
CA VAL A 590 -29.62 11.18 -19.26
C VAL A 590 -28.37 11.01 -18.38
N GLY A 591 -27.24 11.53 -18.85
CA GLY A 591 -25.93 11.32 -18.24
C GLY A 591 -25.75 11.88 -16.82
N GLU A 592 -25.06 11.07 -16.00
CA GLU A 592 -24.41 11.25 -14.68
C GLU A 592 -24.87 12.29 -13.63
N ARG A 593 -25.42 13.46 -13.94
CA ARG A 593 -25.71 14.50 -12.93
C ARG A 593 -27.04 15.22 -13.11
N ILE A 594 -28.11 14.60 -12.63
CA ILE A 594 -29.22 15.38 -12.03
C ILE A 594 -28.72 15.89 -10.68
N ASN A 595 -28.13 17.09 -10.68
CA ASN A 595 -27.74 17.77 -9.44
C ASN A 595 -28.98 17.99 -8.55
N GLN A 596 -28.81 17.88 -7.23
CA GLN A 596 -29.74 18.52 -6.29
C GLN A 596 -29.73 20.01 -6.62
N ALA A 597 -30.87 20.59 -7.02
CA ALA A 597 -30.89 22.01 -7.32
C ALA A 597 -30.77 22.82 -6.03
N ASN A 598 -30.20 24.02 -6.10
CA ASN A 598 -29.99 24.85 -4.91
C ASN A 598 -31.34 25.49 -4.50
N TYR A 599 -31.97 24.93 -3.46
CA TYR A 599 -33.37 25.18 -3.10
C TYR A 599 -33.64 26.40 -2.20
N SER A 600 -32.61 27.22 -1.94
CA SER A 600 -32.69 28.48 -1.15
C SER A 600 -33.72 29.54 -1.61
N LYS A 601 -34.55 29.26 -2.62
CA LYS A 601 -35.63 30.10 -3.15
C LYS A 601 -37.05 29.55 -2.95
N ILE A 602 -37.23 28.42 -2.26
CA ILE A 602 -38.54 27.73 -2.12
C ILE A 602 -39.46 28.35 -1.04
N ASN A 603 -38.97 29.24 -0.16
CA ASN A 603 -39.68 29.60 1.07
C ASN A 603 -40.10 31.08 1.20
N ASN A 604 -40.77 31.64 0.18
CA ASN A 604 -41.42 32.97 0.31
C ASN A 604 -42.70 32.91 1.17
N SER A 605 -43.27 31.71 1.33
CA SER A 605 -44.41 31.41 2.22
C SER A 605 -44.22 31.85 3.67
N ARG A 606 -43.01 31.71 4.25
CA ARG A 606 -42.75 32.11 5.65
C ARG A 606 -42.90 33.61 5.87
N GLY A 607 -42.44 34.46 4.94
CA GLY A 607 -42.59 35.91 5.04
C GLY A 607 -44.03 36.42 4.85
N ARG A 608 -44.88 35.69 4.12
CA ARG A 608 -46.32 36.00 3.98
C ARG A 608 -47.15 35.59 5.21
N LEU A 609 -46.63 34.64 6.00
CA LEU A 609 -47.32 34.03 7.13
C LEU A 609 -47.55 35.03 8.28
N GLU A 610 -46.64 35.99 8.46
CA GLU A 610 -46.71 37.04 9.48
C GLU A 610 -47.73 38.16 9.16
N ILE A 611 -48.10 38.32 7.89
CA ILE A 611 -48.89 39.46 7.38
C ILE A 611 -50.35 39.09 7.06
N THR A 612 -50.69 37.81 7.11
CA THR A 612 -52.01 37.30 6.71
C THR A 612 -53.01 37.35 7.87
N ALA A 613 -54.20 37.92 7.66
CA ALA A 613 -55.21 38.07 8.71
C ALA A 613 -56.17 36.87 8.87
N ASP A 614 -56.54 36.19 7.78
CA ASP A 614 -57.46 35.03 7.82
C ASP A 614 -56.73 33.75 8.27
N GLU A 615 -57.37 33.02 9.19
CA GLU A 615 -56.82 31.83 9.82
C GLU A 615 -56.71 30.63 8.86
N LEU A 616 -57.64 30.52 7.91
CA LEU A 616 -57.67 29.42 6.92
C LEU A 616 -56.58 29.61 5.85
N GLN A 617 -56.29 30.84 5.45
CA GLN A 617 -55.15 31.20 4.61
C GLN A 617 -53.80 30.93 5.32
N ARG A 618 -53.68 31.21 6.63
CA ARG A 618 -52.49 30.83 7.41
C ARG A 618 -52.30 29.32 7.46
N ASP A 619 -53.36 28.56 7.70
CA ASP A 619 -53.32 27.08 7.68
C ASP A 619 -52.86 26.55 6.32
N ALA A 620 -53.35 27.12 5.21
CA ALA A 620 -52.92 26.76 3.86
C ALA A 620 -51.43 27.08 3.62
N LEU A 621 -50.96 28.28 4.01
CA LEU A 621 -49.55 28.67 3.87
C LEU A 621 -48.61 27.81 4.72
N ARG A 622 -48.99 27.49 5.97
CA ARG A 622 -48.25 26.56 6.84
C ARG A 622 -48.12 25.17 6.21
N LEU A 623 -49.19 24.70 5.58
CA LEU A 623 -49.23 23.37 5.00
C LEU A 623 -48.41 23.25 3.70
N VAL A 624 -48.42 24.30 2.86
CA VAL A 624 -47.53 24.40 1.70
C VAL A 624 -46.06 24.47 2.14
N ALA A 625 -45.75 25.28 3.17
CA ALA A 625 -44.40 25.34 3.73
C ALA A 625 -43.94 23.98 4.27
N ARG A 626 -44.77 23.29 5.06
CA ARG A 626 -44.47 21.94 5.57
C ARG A 626 -44.33 20.89 4.45
N PHE A 627 -45.12 20.99 3.39
CA PHE A 627 -45.00 20.10 2.23
C PHE A 627 -43.67 20.32 1.48
N ASN A 628 -43.24 21.58 1.35
CA ASN A 628 -41.93 21.91 0.78
C ASN A 628 -40.76 21.46 1.69
N ASP A 629 -40.84 21.74 3.00
CA ASP A 629 -39.82 21.32 3.98
C ASP A 629 -39.67 19.77 3.97
N ASN A 630 -40.78 19.01 3.86
CA ASN A 630 -40.76 17.55 3.72
C ASN A 630 -40.21 17.07 2.36
N LEU A 631 -40.43 17.80 1.26
CA LEU A 631 -39.83 17.50 -0.05
C LEU A 631 -38.30 17.70 -0.02
N GLU A 632 -37.83 18.77 0.62
CA GLU A 632 -36.40 19.04 0.77
C GLU A 632 -35.71 17.96 1.61
N GLU A 633 -36.30 17.56 2.75
CA GLU A 633 -35.77 16.48 3.59
C GLU A 633 -35.76 15.13 2.84
N LEU A 634 -36.83 14.78 2.11
CA LEU A 634 -36.86 13.56 1.29
C LEU A 634 -35.78 13.59 0.19
N ILE A 635 -35.52 14.73 -0.45
CA ILE A 635 -34.41 14.88 -1.41
C ILE A 635 -33.04 14.79 -0.71
N ALA A 636 -32.91 15.27 0.52
CA ALA A 636 -31.67 15.21 1.30
C ALA A 636 -31.30 13.75 1.67
N THR A 637 -32.28 12.87 1.90
CA THR A 637 -32.03 11.43 2.12
C THR A 637 -31.52 10.69 0.88
N LEU A 638 -31.73 11.22 -0.34
CA LEU A 638 -31.25 10.66 -1.60
C LEU A 638 -29.78 11.05 -1.90
N VAL A 639 -28.89 10.65 -0.98
CA VAL A 639 -27.43 10.83 -1.04
C VAL A 639 -26.82 10.24 -2.32
N LEU A 640 -25.62 10.69 -2.71
CA LEU A 640 -24.97 10.25 -3.95
C LEU A 640 -24.36 8.83 -3.83
N GLU A 641 -23.64 8.57 -2.73
CA GLU A 641 -23.05 7.27 -2.45
C GLU A 641 -24.10 6.37 -1.79
N PHE A 642 -24.36 5.18 -2.33
CA PHE A 642 -25.33 4.26 -1.74
C PHE A 642 -24.92 3.81 -0.34
N THR A 643 -23.61 3.75 -0.10
CA THR A 643 -22.93 3.65 1.20
C THR A 643 -23.62 4.49 2.29
N ASP A 644 -23.87 5.77 2.03
CA ASP A 644 -24.35 6.74 3.02
C ASP A 644 -25.90 6.78 3.13
N PHE A 645 -26.63 5.88 2.43
CA PHE A 645 -28.10 5.88 2.40
C PHE A 645 -28.72 5.26 3.67
N ASP A 646 -29.55 6.05 4.36
CA ASP A 646 -30.36 5.66 5.52
C ASP A 646 -31.83 5.42 5.12
N GLU A 647 -32.21 4.14 5.10
CA GLU A 647 -33.55 3.69 4.76
C GLU A 647 -34.61 4.12 5.78
N LYS A 648 -34.29 4.18 7.09
CA LYS A 648 -35.26 4.55 8.13
C LYS A 648 -35.62 6.04 8.01
N ARG A 649 -34.60 6.88 7.81
CA ARG A 649 -34.79 8.32 7.58
C ARG A 649 -35.57 8.58 6.29
N PHE A 650 -35.24 7.88 5.20
CA PHE A 650 -35.98 7.94 3.94
C PHE A 650 -37.45 7.49 4.07
N LYS A 651 -37.73 6.38 4.77
CA LYS A 651 -39.09 5.91 5.07
C LYS A 651 -39.90 6.96 5.82
N SER A 652 -39.35 7.55 6.88
CA SER A 652 -40.03 8.62 7.64
C SER A 652 -40.34 9.82 6.75
N ALA A 653 -39.33 10.37 6.06
CA ALA A 653 -39.51 11.54 5.20
C ALA A 653 -40.54 11.32 4.08
N TYR A 654 -40.61 10.10 3.53
CA TYR A 654 -41.63 9.73 2.54
C TYR A 654 -43.04 9.69 3.16
N THR A 655 -43.23 9.00 4.29
CA THR A 655 -44.55 8.93 4.95
C THR A 655 -45.01 10.30 5.47
N ASP A 656 -44.11 11.13 5.99
CA ASP A 656 -44.40 12.51 6.40
C ASP A 656 -44.86 13.39 5.22
N LEU A 657 -44.25 13.24 4.04
CA LEU A 657 -44.66 13.92 2.82
C LEU A 657 -46.09 13.54 2.40
N ILE A 658 -46.39 12.23 2.35
CA ILE A 658 -47.70 11.72 1.95
C ILE A 658 -48.78 12.09 2.98
N THR A 659 -48.47 12.01 4.27
CA THR A 659 -49.35 12.46 5.37
C THR A 659 -49.70 13.94 5.22
N THR A 660 -48.71 14.78 4.91
CA THR A 660 -48.91 16.22 4.69
C THR A 660 -49.78 16.48 3.46
N TYR A 661 -49.63 15.70 2.39
CA TYR A 661 -50.49 15.77 1.20
C TYR A 661 -51.96 15.41 1.53
N VAL A 662 -52.18 14.34 2.32
CA VAL A 662 -53.54 13.92 2.74
C VAL A 662 -54.18 14.95 3.67
N ASN A 663 -53.41 15.57 4.56
CA ASN A 663 -53.88 16.70 5.37
C ASN A 663 -54.24 17.93 4.50
N GLY A 664 -53.60 18.10 3.34
CA GLY A 664 -53.97 19.08 2.31
C GLY A 664 -55.36 18.84 1.74
N MET A 665 -55.68 17.59 1.41
CA MET A 665 -57.04 17.22 0.97
C MET A 665 -58.09 17.45 2.07
N LYS A 666 -57.76 17.16 3.34
CA LYS A 666 -58.65 17.46 4.49
C LYS A 666 -58.86 18.96 4.72
N LEU A 667 -57.83 19.79 4.48
CA LEU A 667 -57.96 21.25 4.50
C LEU A 667 -58.84 21.74 3.35
N LEU A 668 -58.68 21.18 2.14
CA LEU A 668 -59.55 21.50 0.99
C LEU A 668 -61.02 21.14 1.26
N VAL A 669 -61.30 20.03 1.95
CA VAL A 669 -62.66 19.70 2.42
C VAL A 669 -63.20 20.74 3.41
N ARG A 670 -62.38 21.23 4.34
CA ARG A 670 -62.77 22.32 5.25
C ARG A 670 -63.14 23.59 4.47
N ILE A 671 -62.37 23.94 3.43
CA ILE A 671 -62.65 25.07 2.53
C ILE A 671 -63.98 24.85 1.78
N ILE A 672 -64.15 23.70 1.08
CA ILE A 672 -65.36 23.35 0.32
C ILE A 672 -66.63 23.47 1.19
N ASN A 673 -66.59 22.94 2.41
CA ASN A 673 -67.72 22.96 3.32
C ASN A 673 -67.96 24.33 3.99
N ARG A 674 -66.93 25.18 4.15
CA ARG A 674 -67.07 26.56 4.67
C ARG A 674 -67.69 27.48 3.63
N ASP A 675 -67.17 27.43 2.40
CA ASP A 675 -67.47 28.41 1.36
C ASP A 675 -68.65 27.98 0.46
N GLY A 676 -69.14 26.75 0.62
CA GLY A 676 -70.26 26.21 -0.15
C GLY A 676 -69.93 25.91 -1.62
N ASN A 677 -68.67 26.03 -2.03
CA ASN A 677 -68.29 26.06 -3.44
C ASN A 677 -68.09 24.66 -4.04
N VAL A 678 -69.09 24.20 -4.80
CA VAL A 678 -69.07 22.90 -5.50
C VAL A 678 -68.06 22.88 -6.67
N GLU A 679 -67.63 24.03 -7.22
CA GLU A 679 -66.60 24.10 -8.28
C GLU A 679 -65.22 23.57 -7.81
N LEU A 680 -65.00 23.46 -6.49
CA LEU A 680 -63.79 22.89 -5.89
C LEU A 680 -63.82 21.35 -5.74
N LEU A 681 -64.97 20.71 -5.95
CA LEU A 681 -65.12 19.26 -5.84
C LEU A 681 -64.27 18.46 -6.87
N PRO A 682 -64.17 18.87 -8.16
CA PRO A 682 -63.27 18.25 -9.13
C PRO A 682 -61.80 18.35 -8.73
N TYR A 683 -61.39 19.41 -8.02
CA TYR A 683 -60.01 19.57 -7.53
C TYR A 683 -59.67 18.58 -6.43
N LEU A 684 -60.60 18.34 -5.51
CA LEU A 684 -60.45 17.29 -4.51
C LEU A 684 -60.40 15.90 -5.16
N MET A 685 -61.27 15.62 -6.14
CA MET A 685 -61.24 14.36 -6.89
C MET A 685 -59.89 14.21 -7.62
N ALA A 686 -59.42 15.22 -8.33
CA ALA A 686 -58.12 15.25 -8.99
C ALA A 686 -56.96 15.06 -8.00
N ALA A 687 -57.03 15.64 -6.80
CA ALA A 687 -56.03 15.44 -5.74
C ALA A 687 -56.01 13.98 -5.23
N THR A 688 -57.16 13.30 -5.09
CA THR A 688 -57.17 11.87 -4.75
C THR A 688 -56.59 10.99 -5.87
N ILE A 689 -56.79 11.38 -7.13
CA ILE A 689 -56.19 10.71 -8.30
C ILE A 689 -54.67 10.95 -8.31
N LEU A 690 -54.23 12.19 -8.08
CA LEU A 690 -52.82 12.56 -8.03
C LEU A 690 -52.11 11.88 -6.85
N HIS A 691 -52.74 11.78 -5.68
CA HIS A 691 -52.24 10.99 -4.55
C HIS A 691 -52.00 9.51 -4.95
N ARG A 692 -52.98 8.89 -5.64
CA ARG A 692 -52.84 7.54 -6.17
C ARG A 692 -51.70 7.44 -7.19
N VAL A 693 -51.53 8.43 -8.06
CA VAL A 693 -50.44 8.48 -9.05
C VAL A 693 -49.07 8.65 -8.38
N ILE A 694 -48.95 9.52 -7.37
CA ILE A 694 -47.73 9.69 -6.57
C ILE A 694 -47.36 8.36 -5.91
N ASN A 695 -48.30 7.72 -5.21
CA ASN A 695 -48.03 6.43 -4.57
C ASN A 695 -47.67 5.35 -5.60
N VAL A 696 -48.31 5.30 -6.78
CA VAL A 696 -47.99 4.28 -7.83
C VAL A 696 -46.66 4.56 -8.55
N LEU A 697 -46.28 5.82 -8.78
CA LEU A 697 -45.01 6.16 -9.44
C LEU A 697 -43.82 6.02 -8.49
N MET A 698 -43.98 6.41 -7.22
CA MET A 698 -42.90 6.44 -6.24
C MET A 698 -42.66 5.08 -5.57
N ILE A 699 -43.67 4.20 -5.49
CA ILE A 699 -43.51 2.87 -4.88
C ILE A 699 -42.48 1.99 -5.62
N ARG A 700 -42.31 2.15 -6.94
CA ARG A 700 -41.30 1.37 -7.69
C ARG A 700 -39.86 1.79 -7.34
N PRO A 701 -39.45 3.07 -7.47
CA PRO A 701 -38.16 3.53 -6.98
C PRO A 701 -37.95 3.22 -5.48
N TYR A 702 -38.96 3.45 -4.64
CA TYR A 702 -38.92 3.13 -3.22
C TYR A 702 -38.61 1.64 -2.97
N ILE A 703 -39.38 0.73 -3.57
CA ILE A 703 -39.18 -0.72 -3.41
C ILE A 703 -37.82 -1.13 -3.96
N THR A 704 -37.38 -0.62 -5.11
CA THR A 704 -36.08 -1.02 -5.65
C THR A 704 -34.92 -0.53 -4.78
N VAL A 705 -34.96 0.70 -4.28
CA VAL A 705 -33.96 1.21 -3.31
C VAL A 705 -34.01 0.40 -1.99
N GLY A 706 -35.20 -0.03 -1.55
CA GLY A 706 -35.38 -1.00 -0.47
C GLY A 706 -34.70 -2.33 -0.77
N THR A 707 -34.98 -2.98 -1.91
CA THR A 707 -34.32 -4.26 -2.29
C THR A 707 -32.81 -4.14 -2.37
N LEU A 708 -32.28 -3.03 -2.91
CA LEU A 708 -30.84 -2.81 -2.95
C LEU A 708 -30.28 -2.67 -1.53
N THR A 709 -31.05 -2.12 -0.60
CA THR A 709 -30.64 -1.94 0.81
C THR A 709 -30.65 -3.28 1.55
N ASP A 710 -31.68 -4.11 1.34
CA ASP A 710 -31.73 -5.48 1.84
C ASP A 710 -30.61 -6.35 1.25
N ILE A 711 -30.37 -6.29 -0.07
CA ILE A 711 -29.25 -7.00 -0.72
C ILE A 711 -27.91 -6.51 -0.16
N ARG A 712 -27.73 -5.20 0.04
CA ARG A 712 -26.53 -4.65 0.69
C ARG A 712 -26.38 -5.15 2.13
N LEU A 713 -27.46 -5.19 2.91
CA LEU A 713 -27.47 -5.70 4.28
C LEU A 713 -27.17 -7.20 4.33
N GLN A 714 -27.69 -7.99 3.39
CA GLN A 714 -27.41 -9.41 3.25
C GLN A 714 -25.96 -9.66 2.81
N ARG A 715 -25.45 -8.91 1.84
CA ARG A 715 -24.04 -8.98 1.45
C ARG A 715 -23.11 -8.57 2.59
N ASN A 716 -23.46 -7.54 3.36
CA ASN A 716 -22.73 -7.18 4.59
C ASN A 716 -22.79 -8.27 5.68
N LYS A 717 -23.77 -9.18 5.65
CA LYS A 717 -23.87 -10.37 6.52
C LYS A 717 -23.17 -11.61 5.95
N SER A 718 -23.05 -11.73 4.62
CA SER A 718 -22.42 -12.87 3.93
C SER A 718 -20.95 -12.66 3.61
N LEU A 719 -20.51 -11.41 3.45
CA LEU A 719 -19.15 -11.03 3.77
C LEU A 719 -18.92 -11.48 5.20
N ARG A 720 -17.91 -12.32 5.40
CA ARG A 720 -17.49 -12.70 6.74
C ARG A 720 -17.28 -11.41 7.52
N ASN A 721 -18.05 -11.27 8.61
CA ASN A 721 -18.19 -10.07 9.45
C ASN A 721 -16.89 -9.31 9.61
N ASN A 722 -16.95 -8.00 9.88
CA ASN A 722 -15.78 -7.24 10.35
C ASN A 722 -15.06 -8.08 11.41
N LEU A 723 -13.94 -8.65 10.99
CA LEU A 723 -13.27 -9.70 11.73
C LEU A 723 -12.71 -9.02 12.98
N SER A 724 -12.80 -9.69 14.15
CA SER A 724 -12.01 -9.23 15.31
C SER A 724 -10.55 -9.08 14.87
N PHE A 725 -9.75 -8.24 15.51
CA PHE A 725 -8.37 -8.04 15.07
C PHE A 725 -7.59 -9.38 14.98
N PHE A 726 -7.84 -10.30 15.92
CA PHE A 726 -7.47 -11.72 15.86
C PHE A 726 -7.88 -12.41 14.55
N ASP A 727 -9.15 -12.35 14.19
CA ASP A 727 -9.69 -12.95 12.97
C ASP A 727 -9.15 -12.29 11.69
N TYR A 728 -8.88 -10.97 11.72
CA TYR A 728 -8.29 -10.23 10.60
C TYR A 728 -6.86 -10.72 10.35
N ILE A 729 -6.04 -10.81 11.40
CA ILE A 729 -4.67 -11.36 11.32
C ILE A 729 -4.70 -12.84 10.89
N ARG A 730 -5.72 -13.61 11.30
CA ARG A 730 -5.91 -15.00 10.86
C ARG A 730 -6.20 -15.14 9.36
N ASN A 731 -6.94 -14.20 8.76
CA ASN A 731 -7.49 -14.36 7.41
C ASN A 731 -6.78 -13.50 6.35
N SER A 732 -6.39 -12.25 6.66
CA SER A 732 -5.79 -11.29 5.73
C SER A 732 -4.26 -11.20 5.82
N GLY A 733 -3.64 -11.88 6.79
CA GLY A 733 -2.23 -12.28 6.76
C GLY A 733 -1.17 -11.24 7.16
N ALA A 734 -1.40 -9.92 7.05
CA ALA A 734 -0.42 -8.92 7.47
C ALA A 734 -1.01 -7.56 7.88
N VAL A 735 -0.36 -6.94 8.88
CA VAL A 735 -0.47 -5.50 9.22
C VAL A 735 0.92 -4.98 9.59
N GLU A 736 1.13 -3.68 9.50
CA GLU A 736 2.37 -3.01 9.91
C GLU A 736 2.05 -1.65 10.53
N HIS A 737 2.69 -1.27 11.63
CA HIS A 737 2.60 0.10 12.15
C HIS A 737 3.63 1.00 11.47
N LEU A 738 3.21 2.20 11.10
CA LEU A 738 4.06 3.21 10.45
C LEU A 738 3.83 4.64 11.02
N ALA A 739 2.99 4.81 12.05
CA ALA A 739 2.47 6.11 12.52
C ALA A 739 1.87 6.98 11.39
N GLY A 740 1.20 6.36 10.43
CA GLY A 740 0.64 7.03 9.25
C GLY A 740 0.55 6.14 8.01
N VAL A 741 0.31 6.75 6.85
CA VAL A 741 -0.10 6.05 5.62
C VAL A 741 0.61 6.58 4.36
N ASN A 742 1.01 5.65 3.47
CA ASN A 742 1.51 5.97 2.13
C ASN A 742 0.35 6.33 1.18
N LYS A 743 0.63 7.15 0.15
CA LYS A 743 -0.32 7.41 -0.95
C LYS A 743 -0.78 6.09 -1.59
N GLY A 744 -2.09 5.83 -1.57
CA GLY A 744 -2.74 4.61 -2.09
C GLY A 744 -3.18 3.62 -1.01
N ASN A 745 -2.49 3.57 0.13
CA ASN A 745 -2.70 2.57 1.18
C ASN A 745 -3.94 2.85 2.05
N MET A 746 -4.29 1.89 2.91
CA MET A 746 -5.33 2.01 3.92
C MET A 746 -4.74 2.19 5.33
N LEU A 747 -5.24 3.18 6.06
CA LEU A 747 -5.07 3.34 7.50
C LEU A 747 -6.16 2.51 8.22
N LEU A 748 -5.74 1.56 9.05
CA LEU A 748 -6.57 0.67 9.84
C LEU A 748 -6.47 1.05 11.32
N LEU A 749 -7.53 1.61 11.87
CA LEU A 749 -7.62 2.02 13.27
C LEU A 749 -8.10 0.84 14.13
N LEU A 750 -7.34 0.48 15.16
CA LEU A 750 -7.71 -0.54 16.14
C LEU A 750 -8.37 0.13 17.35
N TYR A 751 -9.60 -0.25 17.68
CA TYR A 751 -10.28 0.17 18.91
C TYR A 751 -10.59 -1.02 19.81
N HIS A 752 -10.62 -0.80 21.13
CA HIS A 752 -10.93 -1.86 22.09
C HIS A 752 -12.41 -1.84 22.48
N THR A 753 -13.05 -3.01 22.63
CA THR A 753 -14.47 -3.12 23.02
C THR A 753 -14.71 -2.95 24.52
N GLY A 754 -13.65 -3.00 25.32
CA GLY A 754 -13.69 -2.99 26.79
C GLY A 754 -13.76 -4.38 27.43
N LYS A 755 -13.82 -5.46 26.63
CA LYS A 755 -13.82 -6.85 27.11
C LYS A 755 -12.87 -7.70 26.29
N GLU A 756 -11.94 -8.41 26.93
CA GLU A 756 -11.06 -9.36 26.24
C GLU A 756 -11.81 -10.58 25.70
N LEU A 757 -11.23 -11.25 24.71
CA LEU A 757 -11.77 -12.49 24.14
C LEU A 757 -11.66 -13.65 25.16
N GLU A 758 -12.75 -14.35 25.47
CA GLU A 758 -12.67 -15.53 26.34
C GLU A 758 -11.89 -16.67 25.65
N TYR A 759 -10.78 -17.07 26.27
CA TYR A 759 -9.76 -17.97 25.71
C TYR A 759 -10.24 -19.38 25.30
N GLN A 760 -11.47 -19.80 25.65
CA GLN A 760 -11.97 -21.17 25.40
C GLN A 760 -12.07 -21.56 23.91
N THR A 761 -11.92 -20.62 22.98
CA THR A 761 -11.87 -20.90 21.54
C THR A 761 -10.45 -21.03 20.97
N ILE A 762 -9.39 -20.64 21.69
CA ILE A 762 -8.01 -20.66 21.21
C ILE A 762 -7.42 -22.08 21.28
N GLU A 763 -7.75 -22.87 22.31
CA GLU A 763 -7.33 -24.28 22.44
C GLU A 763 -8.01 -25.22 21.43
N ARG A 764 -9.04 -24.75 20.71
CA ARG A 764 -9.75 -25.52 19.65
C ARG A 764 -9.18 -25.32 18.24
N ALA A 765 -7.92 -24.91 18.12
CA ALA A 765 -7.11 -25.46 17.03
C ALA A 765 -7.15 -26.99 17.17
N PRO A 766 -7.69 -27.78 16.21
CA PRO A 766 -7.84 -29.21 16.41
C PRO A 766 -6.48 -29.81 16.73
N GLN A 767 -6.39 -30.71 17.72
CA GLN A 767 -5.14 -31.44 17.98
C GLN A 767 -4.66 -32.19 16.71
N ALA A 768 -5.59 -32.53 15.80
CA ALA A 768 -5.32 -33.03 14.46
C ALA A 768 -4.59 -32.05 13.52
N ALA A 769 -4.74 -30.73 13.70
CA ALA A 769 -3.98 -29.71 12.96
C ALA A 769 -2.56 -29.56 13.54
N ARG A 770 -2.43 -29.47 14.88
CA ARG A 770 -1.15 -29.51 15.59
C ARG A 770 -0.33 -30.77 15.24
N ALA A 771 -1.00 -31.92 15.04
CA ALA A 771 -0.37 -33.18 14.64
C ALA A 771 -0.12 -33.35 13.12
N LYS A 772 -0.86 -32.63 12.26
CA LYS A 772 -0.62 -32.62 10.80
C LYS A 772 0.51 -31.69 10.39
N ALA A 773 0.65 -30.52 11.02
CA ALA A 773 1.78 -29.62 10.79
C ALA A 773 3.10 -30.29 11.22
N LYS A 774 3.16 -30.86 12.44
CA LYS A 774 4.34 -31.57 13.01
C LYS A 774 4.80 -32.85 12.25
N LYS A 775 4.29 -33.14 11.05
CA LYS A 775 4.65 -34.33 10.25
C LYS A 775 4.70 -34.14 8.74
N ALA A 776 4.39 -32.96 8.22
CA ALA A 776 4.70 -32.62 6.85
C ALA A 776 6.09 -31.99 6.83
N GLU A 777 7.14 -32.78 6.55
CA GLU A 777 8.39 -32.23 6.03
C GLU A 777 7.99 -31.27 4.89
N SER A 778 8.29 -29.97 5.02
CA SER A 778 7.77 -29.02 4.03
C SER A 778 8.23 -29.46 2.63
N PRO A 779 7.35 -29.43 1.62
CA PRO A 779 7.70 -29.89 0.29
C PRO A 779 8.89 -29.11 -0.28
N GLU A 780 9.10 -27.87 0.17
CA GLU A 780 10.23 -27.02 -0.19
C GLU A 780 11.56 -27.56 0.35
N TYR A 781 11.59 -28.18 1.53
CA TYR A 781 12.79 -28.84 2.06
C TYR A 781 13.22 -30.05 1.22
N LYS A 782 12.25 -30.90 0.82
CA LYS A 782 12.53 -32.02 -0.08
C LYS A 782 13.00 -31.54 -1.45
N VAL A 783 12.41 -30.46 -1.97
CA VAL A 783 12.85 -29.84 -3.22
C VAL A 783 14.26 -29.25 -3.08
N ALA A 784 14.59 -28.60 -1.97
CA ALA A 784 15.92 -28.05 -1.70
C ALA A 784 16.98 -29.15 -1.56
N GLU A 785 16.72 -30.21 -0.79
CA GLU A 785 17.62 -31.36 -0.66
C GLU A 785 17.81 -32.08 -2.00
N GLN A 786 16.73 -32.27 -2.78
CA GLN A 786 16.81 -32.82 -4.14
C GLN A 786 17.62 -31.92 -5.09
N ALA A 787 17.49 -30.60 -5.00
CA ALA A 787 18.27 -29.66 -5.83
C ALA A 787 19.77 -29.67 -5.45
N LEU A 788 20.09 -29.70 -4.15
CA LEU A 788 21.46 -29.85 -3.66
C LEU A 788 22.07 -31.18 -4.14
N LYS A 789 21.32 -32.27 -4.02
CA LYS A 789 21.74 -33.59 -4.46
C LYS A 789 21.94 -33.66 -5.97
N ALA A 790 21.01 -33.13 -6.77
CA ALA A 790 21.15 -33.07 -8.23
C ALA A 790 22.36 -32.23 -8.67
N THR A 791 22.67 -31.15 -7.94
CA THR A 791 23.86 -30.31 -8.18
C THR A 791 25.15 -31.08 -7.88
N TYR A 792 25.18 -31.83 -6.77
CA TYR A 792 26.29 -32.72 -6.43
C TYR A 792 26.47 -33.84 -7.47
N GLU A 793 25.38 -34.52 -7.85
CA GLU A 793 25.39 -35.62 -8.83
C GLU A 793 25.88 -35.15 -10.21
N ALA A 794 25.46 -33.96 -10.67
CA ALA A 794 25.95 -33.36 -11.91
C ALA A 794 27.46 -33.06 -11.85
N ARG A 795 27.94 -32.50 -10.73
CA ARG A 795 29.37 -32.17 -10.52
C ARG A 795 30.25 -33.41 -10.37
N SER A 796 29.79 -34.43 -9.64
CA SER A 796 30.48 -35.74 -9.55
C SER A 796 30.55 -36.43 -10.91
N SER A 797 29.46 -36.41 -11.69
CA SER A 797 29.44 -36.96 -13.05
C SER A 797 30.45 -36.29 -14.00
N ASP A 798 30.59 -34.96 -13.95
CA ASP A 798 31.59 -34.21 -14.72
C ASP A 798 33.04 -34.57 -14.31
N ILE A 799 33.29 -34.66 -13.00
CA ILE A 799 34.60 -35.04 -12.46
C ILE A 799 34.95 -36.49 -12.85
N GLN A 800 33.99 -37.42 -12.78
CA GLN A 800 34.17 -38.81 -13.22
C GLN A 800 34.39 -38.91 -14.73
N ALA A 801 33.70 -38.11 -15.54
CA ALA A 801 33.94 -38.03 -16.99
C ALA A 801 35.38 -37.57 -17.30
N ARG A 802 35.89 -36.54 -16.60
CA ARG A 802 37.29 -36.07 -16.70
C ARG A 802 38.30 -37.16 -16.31
N ILE A 803 38.03 -37.94 -15.25
CA ILE A 803 38.90 -39.06 -14.85
C ILE A 803 38.96 -40.12 -15.96
N VAL A 804 37.81 -40.53 -16.49
CA VAL A 804 37.72 -41.52 -17.59
C VAL A 804 38.37 -41.00 -18.87
N GLU A 805 38.26 -39.69 -19.15
CA GLU A 805 38.93 -39.05 -20.28
C GLU A 805 40.46 -39.07 -20.13
N GLN A 806 41.01 -38.67 -18.98
CA GLN A 806 42.45 -38.73 -18.71
C GLN A 806 43.00 -40.17 -18.73
N GLU A 807 42.26 -41.15 -18.18
CA GLU A 807 42.63 -42.57 -18.29
C GLU A 807 42.63 -43.05 -19.75
N LYS A 808 41.67 -42.60 -20.57
CA LYS A 808 41.58 -42.96 -21.99
C LYS A 808 42.67 -42.30 -22.83
N GLU A 809 42.95 -41.02 -22.61
CA GLU A 809 44.06 -40.30 -23.25
C GLU A 809 45.40 -40.95 -22.93
N LEU A 810 45.64 -41.32 -21.67
CA LEU A 810 46.84 -42.04 -21.26
C LEU A 810 47.01 -43.38 -22.00
N ASN A 811 45.94 -44.18 -22.09
CA ASN A 811 45.96 -45.46 -22.81
C ASN A 811 46.17 -45.29 -24.33
N GLN A 812 45.57 -44.26 -24.94
CA GLN A 812 45.78 -43.97 -26.38
C GLN A 812 47.19 -43.45 -26.66
N MET A 813 47.73 -42.61 -25.79
CA MET A 813 49.11 -42.13 -25.85
C MET A 813 50.13 -43.26 -25.70
N GLU A 814 49.90 -44.20 -24.79
CA GLU A 814 50.73 -45.40 -24.64
C GLU A 814 50.79 -46.24 -25.91
N LEU A 815 49.65 -46.41 -26.59
CA LEU A 815 49.57 -47.12 -27.85
C LEU A 815 50.33 -46.37 -28.95
N GLN A 816 50.09 -45.06 -29.11
CA GLN A 816 50.77 -44.23 -30.13
C GLN A 816 52.29 -44.17 -29.94
N LEU A 817 52.77 -44.04 -28.69
CA LEU A 817 54.20 -44.00 -28.40
C LEU A 817 54.86 -45.34 -28.72
N ARG A 818 54.17 -46.45 -28.44
CA ARG A 818 54.61 -47.80 -28.78
C ARG A 818 54.66 -48.05 -30.28
N GLU A 819 53.60 -47.71 -31.02
CA GLU A 819 53.55 -47.83 -32.48
C GLU A 819 54.64 -46.97 -33.14
N GLY A 820 54.83 -45.73 -32.67
CA GLY A 820 55.89 -44.83 -33.14
C GLY A 820 57.30 -45.35 -32.84
N LEU A 821 57.50 -46.03 -31.71
CA LEU A 821 58.76 -46.69 -31.37
C LEU A 821 59.01 -47.91 -32.29
N GLU A 822 58.01 -48.77 -32.50
CA GLU A 822 58.10 -49.93 -33.39
C GLU A 822 58.42 -49.52 -34.84
N ILE A 823 57.81 -48.44 -35.34
CA ILE A 823 58.12 -47.87 -36.67
C ILE A 823 59.58 -47.41 -36.75
N LYS A 824 60.08 -46.65 -35.77
CA LYS A 824 61.47 -46.15 -35.78
C LYS A 824 62.50 -47.27 -35.62
N LEU A 825 62.21 -48.27 -34.79
CA LEU A 825 63.06 -49.46 -34.67
C LEU A 825 63.13 -50.22 -35.99
N ALA A 826 62.00 -50.41 -36.67
CA ALA A 826 61.95 -51.05 -38.00
C ALA A 826 62.65 -50.23 -39.10
N GLU A 827 62.70 -48.89 -38.99
CA GLU A 827 63.48 -48.03 -39.88
C GLU A 827 64.99 -48.17 -39.64
N ILE A 828 65.42 -48.16 -38.37
CA ILE A 828 66.81 -48.37 -37.97
C ILE A 828 67.28 -49.78 -38.36
N ASP A 829 66.42 -50.79 -38.29
CA ASP A 829 66.77 -52.16 -38.66
C ASP A 829 67.00 -52.39 -40.16
N LYS A 830 66.36 -51.57 -41.01
CA LYS A 830 66.55 -51.60 -42.47
C LYS A 830 67.82 -50.91 -42.96
N ARG A 831 68.59 -50.23 -42.09
CA ARG A 831 69.84 -49.57 -42.45
C ARG A 831 70.95 -50.60 -42.68
N GLU A 832 71.68 -50.46 -43.79
CA GLU A 832 72.83 -51.32 -44.13
C GLU A 832 74.02 -51.03 -43.19
N VAL A 833 74.50 -52.04 -42.46
CA VAL A 833 75.53 -51.89 -41.42
C VAL A 833 76.84 -52.54 -41.88
N ARG A 834 77.98 -51.85 -41.69
CA ARG A 834 79.31 -52.35 -42.09
C ARG A 834 80.10 -52.85 -40.89
N SER A 835 80.81 -53.96 -41.06
CA SER A 835 81.63 -54.55 -40.01
C SER A 835 82.87 -53.71 -39.72
N ALA A 836 83.43 -53.85 -38.50
CA ALA A 836 84.66 -53.15 -38.11
C ALA A 836 85.88 -53.49 -38.99
N GLY A 837 85.86 -54.62 -39.71
CA GLY A 837 86.88 -54.99 -40.69
C GLY A 837 86.77 -54.21 -42.00
N GLU A 838 85.55 -53.99 -42.49
CA GLU A 838 85.27 -53.25 -43.73
C GLU A 838 85.56 -51.75 -43.56
N ILE A 839 85.12 -51.16 -42.46
CA ILE A 839 85.39 -49.75 -42.13
C ILE A 839 86.91 -49.48 -42.07
N ARG A 840 87.71 -50.39 -41.51
CA ARG A 840 89.18 -50.27 -41.51
C ARG A 840 89.79 -50.37 -42.91
N LYS A 841 89.24 -51.22 -43.78
CA LYS A 841 89.69 -51.41 -45.15
C LYS A 841 89.43 -50.18 -46.00
N GLU A 842 88.22 -49.61 -45.92
CA GLU A 842 87.86 -48.35 -46.58
C GLU A 842 88.57 -47.14 -45.97
N GLU A 843 88.75 -47.05 -44.64
CA GLU A 843 89.51 -45.96 -44.03
C GLU A 843 90.99 -45.99 -44.49
N SER A 844 91.57 -47.17 -44.70
CA SER A 844 92.92 -47.29 -45.29
C SER A 844 92.94 -46.85 -46.76
N ALA A 845 91.90 -47.17 -47.54
CA ALA A 845 91.77 -46.75 -48.93
C ALA A 845 91.65 -45.22 -49.03
N ILE A 846 90.78 -44.61 -48.21
CA ILE A 846 90.58 -43.16 -48.13
C ILE A 846 91.87 -42.44 -47.69
N LYS A 847 92.63 -42.99 -46.74
CA LYS A 847 93.95 -42.44 -46.36
C LYS A 847 94.98 -42.56 -47.47
N SER A 848 95.02 -43.68 -48.19
CA SER A 848 95.92 -43.84 -49.35
C SER A 848 95.57 -42.87 -50.48
N GLU A 849 94.29 -42.62 -50.73
CA GLU A 849 93.81 -41.64 -51.72
C GLU A 849 94.19 -40.21 -51.32
N LEU A 850 94.08 -39.87 -50.03
CA LEU A 850 94.53 -38.60 -49.46
C LEU A 850 96.05 -38.41 -49.62
N GLU A 851 96.88 -39.43 -49.35
CA GLU A 851 98.33 -39.33 -49.55
C GLU A 851 98.72 -39.13 -51.03
N VAL A 852 98.02 -39.81 -51.95
CA VAL A 852 98.23 -39.65 -53.40
C VAL A 852 97.87 -38.23 -53.84
N LYS A 853 96.70 -37.72 -53.46
CA LYS A 853 96.28 -36.34 -53.78
C LYS A 853 97.16 -35.28 -53.10
N ARG A 854 97.63 -35.54 -51.88
CA ARG A 854 98.57 -34.66 -51.16
C ARG A 854 99.94 -34.58 -51.84
N LYS A 855 100.44 -35.67 -52.44
CA LYS A 855 101.69 -35.64 -53.24
C LYS A 855 101.56 -34.91 -54.57
N ALA A 856 100.34 -34.72 -55.08
CA ALA A 856 100.08 -33.98 -56.32
C ALA A 856 99.97 -32.45 -56.13
N LEU A 857 99.87 -31.97 -54.88
CA LEU A 857 99.83 -30.54 -54.54
C LEU A 857 101.25 -29.95 -54.50
N LYS A 858 101.43 -28.71 -54.99
CA LYS A 858 102.73 -28.04 -54.98
C LYS A 858 103.01 -27.44 -53.59
N PRO A 859 104.28 -27.20 -53.21
CA PRO A 859 104.64 -26.67 -51.87
C PRO A 859 103.99 -25.33 -51.49
N THR A 860 103.47 -24.59 -52.47
CA THR A 860 102.77 -23.30 -52.29
C THR A 860 101.28 -23.42 -51.95
N ASP A 861 100.66 -24.61 -52.01
CA ASP A 861 99.20 -24.81 -51.88
C ASP A 861 98.72 -25.15 -50.45
N GLY A 862 99.36 -24.64 -49.40
CA GLY A 862 99.12 -25.03 -48.00
C GLY A 862 97.63 -25.03 -47.56
N ALA A 863 96.89 -23.97 -47.87
CA ALA A 863 95.46 -23.86 -47.51
C ALA A 863 94.56 -24.90 -48.22
N LYS A 864 94.93 -25.37 -49.42
CA LYS A 864 94.17 -26.43 -50.12
C LYS A 864 94.44 -27.81 -49.52
N ALA A 865 95.66 -28.06 -49.05
CA ALA A 865 95.98 -29.30 -48.35
C ALA A 865 95.17 -29.41 -47.04
N GLU A 866 95.02 -28.32 -46.30
CA GLU A 866 94.26 -28.27 -45.04
C GLU A 866 92.75 -28.47 -45.25
N ALA A 867 92.18 -27.85 -46.30
CA ALA A 867 90.79 -28.07 -46.69
C ALA A 867 90.52 -29.53 -47.13
N LEU A 868 91.40 -30.12 -47.94
CA LEU A 868 91.31 -31.52 -48.37
C LEU A 868 91.42 -32.49 -47.18
N GLU A 869 92.30 -32.21 -46.22
CA GLU A 869 92.43 -33.01 -45.00
C GLU A 869 91.19 -32.92 -44.10
N LYS A 870 90.52 -31.76 -44.06
CA LYS A 870 89.24 -31.58 -43.36
C LYS A 870 88.10 -32.36 -44.03
N GLU A 871 87.94 -32.26 -45.35
CA GLU A 871 86.93 -33.00 -46.13
C GLU A 871 87.07 -34.52 -45.91
N TYR A 872 88.30 -35.05 -45.98
CA TYR A 872 88.56 -36.47 -45.80
C TYR A 872 88.38 -36.91 -44.33
N LYS A 873 88.65 -36.06 -43.34
CA LYS A 873 88.29 -36.32 -41.93
C LYS A 873 86.77 -36.36 -41.72
N GLU A 874 86.02 -35.43 -42.30
CA GLU A 874 84.55 -35.40 -42.23
C GLU A 874 83.94 -36.64 -42.91
N ARG A 875 84.47 -37.06 -44.07
CA ARG A 875 84.06 -38.29 -44.76
C ARG A 875 84.33 -39.57 -43.96
N ILE A 876 85.46 -39.64 -43.23
CA ILE A 876 85.76 -40.74 -42.30
C ILE A 876 84.80 -40.72 -41.10
N VAL A 877 84.48 -39.55 -40.54
CA VAL A 877 83.50 -39.42 -39.44
C VAL A 877 82.10 -39.85 -39.89
N LEU A 878 81.68 -39.46 -41.10
CA LEU A 878 80.36 -39.83 -41.63
C LEU A 878 80.24 -41.32 -41.93
N MET A 879 81.31 -41.95 -42.42
CA MET A 879 81.36 -43.40 -42.68
C MET A 879 81.48 -44.24 -41.39
N ARG A 880 82.10 -43.70 -40.32
CA ARG A 880 82.10 -44.37 -39.01
C ARG A 880 80.71 -44.48 -38.38
N LYS A 881 79.77 -43.58 -38.70
CA LYS A 881 78.37 -43.63 -38.21
C LYS A 881 77.56 -44.85 -38.68
N SER A 882 78.03 -45.61 -39.67
CA SER A 882 77.35 -46.84 -40.15
C SER A 882 77.91 -48.13 -39.52
N SER A 883 78.34 -48.06 -38.25
CA SER A 883 78.90 -49.18 -37.50
C SER A 883 77.85 -49.88 -36.62
N GLU A 884 78.02 -51.19 -36.36
CA GLU A 884 77.13 -51.95 -35.46
C GLU A 884 77.03 -51.35 -34.05
N GLY A 885 78.14 -50.79 -33.55
CA GLY A 885 78.21 -50.16 -32.23
C GLY A 885 77.36 -48.89 -32.13
N ASP A 886 77.32 -48.08 -33.19
CA ASP A 886 76.50 -46.87 -33.23
C ASP A 886 75.00 -47.21 -33.39
N LYS A 887 74.63 -48.21 -34.19
CA LYS A 887 73.25 -48.71 -34.29
C LYS A 887 72.73 -49.22 -32.94
N ALA A 888 73.54 -50.03 -32.22
CA ALA A 888 73.17 -50.52 -30.90
C ALA A 888 73.03 -49.39 -29.86
N LYS A 889 73.84 -48.33 -29.99
CA LYS A 889 73.74 -47.13 -29.15
C LYS A 889 72.49 -46.30 -29.47
N GLU A 890 72.19 -46.08 -30.76
CA GLU A 890 70.99 -45.36 -31.23
C GLU A 890 69.72 -46.05 -30.73
N ILE A 891 69.61 -47.38 -30.85
CA ILE A 891 68.47 -48.17 -30.32
C ILE A 891 68.34 -48.00 -28.80
N LYS A 892 69.45 -48.09 -28.06
CA LYS A 892 69.45 -47.94 -26.59
C LYS A 892 69.04 -46.53 -26.15
N GLU A 893 69.46 -45.51 -26.88
CA GLU A 893 69.14 -44.12 -26.62
C GLU A 893 67.68 -43.79 -27.00
N LEU A 894 67.18 -44.36 -28.11
CA LEU A 894 65.78 -44.27 -28.54
C LEU A 894 64.83 -44.89 -27.51
N ASN A 895 65.09 -46.13 -27.07
CA ASN A 895 64.28 -46.81 -26.06
C ASN A 895 64.28 -46.04 -24.73
N LYS A 896 65.47 -45.60 -24.26
CA LYS A 896 65.57 -44.80 -23.03
C LYS A 896 64.77 -43.50 -23.12
N ASN A 897 64.82 -42.80 -24.25
CA ASN A 897 64.08 -41.55 -24.43
C ASN A 897 62.57 -41.80 -24.45
N ALA A 898 62.09 -42.87 -25.10
CA ALA A 898 60.68 -43.25 -25.10
C ALA A 898 60.19 -43.67 -23.69
N GLU A 899 60.99 -44.44 -22.94
CA GLU A 899 60.69 -44.77 -21.54
C GLU A 899 60.62 -43.53 -20.65
N THR A 900 61.50 -42.54 -20.88
CA THR A 900 61.53 -41.29 -20.11
C THR A 900 60.31 -40.42 -20.43
N GLU A 901 59.98 -40.24 -21.71
CA GLU A 901 58.78 -39.49 -22.13
C GLU A 901 57.49 -40.16 -21.62
N LEU A 902 57.42 -41.50 -21.67
CA LEU A 902 56.29 -42.24 -21.13
C LEU A 902 56.14 -42.04 -19.62
N ALA A 903 57.24 -42.11 -18.87
CA ALA A 903 57.22 -41.92 -17.41
C ALA A 903 56.79 -40.50 -17.02
N GLU A 904 57.26 -39.48 -17.76
CA GLU A 904 56.90 -38.09 -17.54
C GLU A 904 55.41 -37.81 -17.83
N ARG A 905 54.89 -38.33 -18.95
CA ARG A 905 53.46 -38.17 -19.29
C ARG A 905 52.52 -38.99 -18.38
N ARG A 906 52.90 -40.22 -18.00
CA ARG A 906 52.19 -41.02 -16.99
C ARG A 906 52.06 -40.27 -15.68
N LYS A 907 53.14 -39.62 -15.24
CA LYS A 907 53.14 -38.81 -14.02
C LYS A 907 52.13 -37.67 -14.11
N ILE A 908 52.13 -36.91 -15.21
CA ILE A 908 51.21 -35.77 -15.42
C ILE A 908 49.75 -36.24 -15.36
N HIS A 909 49.33 -37.24 -16.13
CA HIS A 909 47.95 -37.72 -16.11
C HIS A 909 47.55 -38.35 -14.77
N THR A 910 48.50 -39.00 -14.05
CA THR A 910 48.23 -39.54 -12.72
C THR A 910 48.03 -38.43 -11.67
N GLU A 911 48.80 -37.33 -11.76
CA GLU A 911 48.62 -36.14 -10.91
C GLU A 911 47.28 -35.43 -11.19
N GLU A 912 46.86 -35.35 -12.46
CA GLU A 912 45.54 -34.85 -12.87
C GLU A 912 44.39 -35.72 -12.32
N ILE A 913 44.49 -37.05 -12.41
CA ILE A 913 43.49 -38.00 -11.91
C ILE A 913 43.37 -37.93 -10.38
N GLU A 914 44.48 -37.90 -9.64
CA GLU A 914 44.45 -37.76 -8.17
C GLU A 914 43.90 -36.40 -7.73
N LYS A 915 44.19 -35.33 -8.48
CA LYS A 915 43.56 -34.02 -8.27
C LYS A 915 42.04 -34.07 -8.49
N ALA A 916 41.57 -34.71 -9.56
CA ALA A 916 40.14 -34.87 -9.83
C ALA A 916 39.42 -35.69 -8.73
N LYS A 917 40.02 -36.80 -8.26
CA LYS A 917 39.48 -37.56 -7.10
C LYS A 917 39.38 -36.71 -5.83
N LYS A 918 40.35 -35.81 -5.60
CA LYS A 918 40.32 -34.86 -4.48
C LYS A 918 39.21 -33.81 -4.65
N GLU A 919 39.00 -33.31 -5.86
CA GLU A 919 37.88 -32.41 -6.20
C GLU A 919 36.52 -33.08 -5.92
N GLU A 920 36.37 -34.38 -6.22
CA GLU A 920 35.15 -35.14 -5.91
C GLU A 920 34.93 -35.31 -4.39
N ALA A 921 35.99 -35.67 -3.65
CA ALA A 921 35.93 -35.79 -2.19
C ALA A 921 35.66 -34.45 -1.46
N GLU A 922 36.08 -33.33 -2.04
CA GLU A 922 35.75 -31.99 -1.55
C GLU A 922 34.30 -31.61 -1.87
N ALA A 923 33.80 -31.93 -3.07
CA ALA A 923 32.40 -31.72 -3.45
C ALA A 923 31.42 -32.53 -2.58
N LEU A 924 31.78 -33.76 -2.18
CA LEU A 924 30.97 -34.57 -1.26
C LEU A 924 30.89 -33.93 0.14
N LYS A 925 32.01 -33.46 0.68
CA LYS A 925 32.04 -32.75 1.98
C LYS A 925 31.25 -31.44 1.95
N GLU A 926 31.29 -30.73 0.84
CA GLU A 926 30.51 -29.51 0.62
C GLU A 926 29.01 -29.81 0.64
N TYR A 927 28.56 -30.86 -0.07
CA TYR A 927 27.19 -31.35 -0.04
C TYR A 927 26.74 -31.77 1.38
N GLU A 928 27.53 -32.60 2.08
CA GLU A 928 27.23 -33.04 3.45
C GLU A 928 27.12 -31.85 4.43
N ALA A 929 27.98 -30.84 4.29
CA ALA A 929 27.93 -29.63 5.10
C ALA A 929 26.66 -28.80 4.82
N GLN A 930 26.26 -28.67 3.55
CA GLN A 930 25.05 -27.95 3.14
C GLN A 930 23.78 -28.66 3.64
N VAL A 931 23.68 -29.98 3.50
CA VAL A 931 22.58 -30.79 4.06
C VAL A 931 22.51 -30.65 5.59
N LYS A 932 23.66 -30.67 6.28
CA LYS A 932 23.71 -30.47 7.74
C LYS A 932 23.27 -29.06 8.17
N MET A 933 23.56 -28.02 7.37
CA MET A 933 23.03 -26.69 7.62
C MET A 933 21.51 -26.62 7.37
N LEU A 934 21.01 -27.28 6.32
CA LEU A 934 19.58 -27.39 6.03
C LEU A 934 18.82 -28.04 7.20
N ALA A 935 19.34 -29.16 7.71
CA ALA A 935 18.78 -29.84 8.89
C ALA A 935 18.80 -28.98 10.16
N LYS A 936 19.87 -28.19 10.37
CA LYS A 936 19.92 -27.23 11.49
C LYS A 936 18.90 -26.09 11.33
N LYS A 937 18.63 -25.65 10.10
CA LYS A 937 17.62 -24.62 9.80
C LYS A 937 16.20 -25.12 10.11
N ILE A 938 15.87 -26.38 9.81
CA ILE A 938 14.59 -27.00 10.17
C ILE A 938 14.34 -26.90 11.67
N VAL A 939 15.31 -27.33 12.51
CA VAL A 939 15.15 -27.28 13.98
C VAL A 939 14.95 -25.85 14.50
N ILE A 940 15.61 -24.86 13.87
CA ILE A 940 15.47 -23.45 14.22
C ILE A 940 14.10 -22.89 13.78
N GLU A 941 13.61 -23.26 12.60
CA GLU A 941 12.27 -22.88 12.14
C GLU A 941 11.17 -23.56 12.96
N GLU A 942 11.33 -24.83 13.36
CA GLU A 942 10.41 -25.50 14.29
C GLU A 942 10.41 -24.85 15.69
N GLU A 943 11.57 -24.43 16.21
CA GLU A 943 11.64 -23.65 17.46
C GLU A 943 10.96 -22.27 17.32
N LEU A 944 11.18 -21.57 16.20
CA LEU A 944 10.57 -20.27 15.91
C LEU A 944 9.05 -20.36 15.70
N GLU A 945 8.57 -21.33 14.93
CA GLU A 945 7.13 -21.57 14.77
C GLU A 945 6.48 -21.89 16.12
N GLU A 946 7.11 -22.74 16.96
CA GLU A 946 6.58 -23.05 18.28
C GLU A 946 6.49 -21.80 19.17
N ILE A 947 7.53 -20.95 19.21
CA ILE A 947 7.52 -19.65 19.92
C ILE A 947 6.39 -18.74 19.39
N ILE A 948 6.27 -18.58 18.07
CA ILE A 948 5.25 -17.73 17.43
C ILE A 948 3.82 -18.23 17.69
N TYR A 949 3.63 -19.54 17.90
CA TYR A 949 2.31 -20.16 18.10
C TYR A 949 1.90 -20.34 19.57
N THR A 950 2.84 -20.51 20.52
CA THR A 950 2.52 -20.81 21.92
C THR A 950 2.87 -19.70 22.92
N GLY A 951 3.91 -18.90 22.66
CA GLY A 951 4.36 -17.86 23.60
C GLY A 951 4.90 -18.38 24.94
N GLU A 952 5.34 -19.65 25.02
CA GLU A 952 5.73 -20.30 26.28
C GLU A 952 7.23 -20.19 26.62
N GLY A 953 7.61 -19.05 27.22
CA GLY A 953 8.41 -18.99 28.46
C GLY A 953 9.86 -19.52 28.48
N GLU A 954 10.08 -20.83 28.42
CA GLU A 954 11.39 -21.43 28.73
C GLU A 954 12.35 -21.44 27.54
N LYS A 955 11.86 -21.69 26.31
CA LYS A 955 12.70 -21.63 25.10
C LYS A 955 13.05 -20.20 24.69
N GLU A 956 12.13 -19.27 24.94
CA GLU A 956 12.24 -17.86 24.58
C GLU A 956 13.41 -17.18 25.30
N ARG A 957 13.59 -17.46 26.60
CA ARG A 957 14.70 -16.94 27.45
C ARG A 957 16.12 -17.16 26.90
N LYS A 958 16.33 -18.12 26.00
CA LYS A 958 17.61 -18.39 25.34
C LYS A 958 18.02 -17.29 24.35
N TYR A 959 17.06 -16.50 23.88
CA TYR A 959 17.22 -15.54 22.78
C TYR A 959 16.96 -14.07 23.19
N LEU A 960 16.51 -13.82 24.43
CA LEU A 960 16.27 -12.47 24.97
C LEU A 960 17.54 -11.88 25.59
N SER A 961 17.61 -10.54 25.68
CA SER A 961 18.64 -9.87 26.50
C SER A 961 18.36 -10.00 28.00
N ASP A 962 19.38 -9.77 28.84
CA ASP A 962 19.26 -9.82 30.31
C ASP A 962 18.24 -8.79 30.85
N PHE A 963 18.13 -7.62 30.22
CA PHE A 963 17.11 -6.63 30.57
C PHE A 963 15.74 -7.02 30.03
N GLU A 964 15.64 -7.45 28.77
CA GLU A 964 14.38 -7.89 28.16
C GLU A 964 13.73 -9.06 28.92
N ALA A 965 14.52 -10.04 29.37
CA ALA A 965 14.03 -11.15 30.17
C ALA A 965 13.46 -10.71 31.54
N LYS A 966 14.05 -9.69 32.17
CA LYS A 966 13.56 -9.07 33.41
C LYS A 966 12.30 -8.23 33.16
N PHE A 967 12.33 -7.41 32.12
CA PHE A 967 11.20 -6.58 31.69
C PHE A 967 9.97 -7.44 31.39
N ASN A 968 10.11 -8.48 30.56
CA ASN A 968 9.01 -9.39 30.22
C ASN A 968 8.48 -10.17 31.43
N GLN A 969 9.33 -10.50 32.41
CA GLN A 969 8.86 -11.08 33.67
C GLN A 969 8.01 -10.06 34.44
N HIS A 970 8.52 -8.85 34.65
CA HIS A 970 7.81 -7.82 35.41
C HIS A 970 6.52 -7.34 34.71
N PHE A 971 6.52 -7.30 33.37
CA PHE A 971 5.34 -7.00 32.56
C PHE A 971 4.21 -8.02 32.81
N ARG A 972 4.52 -9.32 32.88
CA ARG A 972 3.54 -10.35 33.23
C ARG A 972 3.00 -10.18 34.65
N GLU A 973 3.88 -9.94 35.64
CA GLU A 973 3.50 -9.67 37.02
C GLU A 973 2.57 -8.43 37.14
N LEU A 974 2.84 -7.37 36.37
CA LEU A 974 1.99 -6.19 36.26
C LEU A 974 0.64 -6.50 35.59
N SER A 975 0.65 -7.26 34.49
CA SER A 975 -0.55 -7.65 33.75
C SER A 975 -1.49 -8.52 34.60
N GLU A 976 -0.96 -9.48 35.37
CA GLU A 976 -1.74 -10.30 36.30
C GLU A 976 -2.33 -9.45 37.44
N LYS A 977 -1.56 -8.49 37.96
CA LYS A 977 -1.96 -7.63 39.09
C LYS A 977 -3.02 -6.60 38.69
N ILE A 978 -2.94 -6.03 37.49
CA ILE A 978 -3.91 -5.05 36.98
C ILE A 978 -5.15 -5.77 36.44
N GLY A 979 -4.95 -6.91 35.77
CA GLY A 979 -6.01 -7.69 35.13
C GLY A 979 -6.84 -6.84 34.16
N ASN A 980 -8.14 -7.15 34.08
CA ASN A 980 -9.05 -6.53 33.12
C ASN A 980 -9.51 -5.10 33.50
N GLN A 981 -9.05 -4.54 34.63
CA GLN A 981 -9.53 -3.24 35.13
C GLN A 981 -9.21 -2.06 34.19
N GLY A 982 -8.10 -2.13 33.45
CA GLY A 982 -7.73 -1.07 32.50
C GLY A 982 -8.58 -1.03 31.23
N LEU A 983 -9.28 -2.12 30.89
CA LEU A 983 -9.98 -2.27 29.61
C LEU A 983 -11.19 -1.36 29.49
N GLU A 984 -11.87 -1.08 30.61
CA GLU A 984 -13.00 -0.15 30.66
C GLU A 984 -12.59 1.29 30.30
N ASN A 985 -11.37 1.70 30.65
CA ASN A 985 -10.83 3.04 30.37
C ASN A 985 -10.50 3.26 28.88
N ILE A 986 -10.30 2.18 28.12
CA ILE A 986 -9.96 2.21 26.69
C ILE A 986 -11.14 1.79 25.79
N ALA A 987 -12.31 1.52 26.36
CA ALA A 987 -13.48 1.03 25.63
C ALA A 987 -13.98 2.07 24.60
N ASN A 988 -14.21 1.59 23.36
CA ASN A 988 -14.57 2.34 22.15
C ASN A 988 -13.53 3.36 21.65
N ASN A 989 -12.41 3.53 22.35
CA ASN A 989 -11.35 4.44 21.92
C ASN A 989 -10.36 3.73 20.99
N VAL A 990 -9.78 4.48 20.05
CA VAL A 990 -8.67 4.00 19.23
C VAL A 990 -7.42 3.83 20.10
N ILE A 991 -6.92 2.59 20.16
CA ILE A 991 -5.77 2.18 20.98
C ILE A 991 -4.47 2.06 20.19
N ALA A 992 -4.57 1.83 18.87
CA ALA A 992 -3.47 1.61 17.96
C ALA A 992 -3.90 1.87 16.51
N ASP A 993 -2.94 2.02 15.60
CA ASP A 993 -3.16 2.07 14.15
C ASP A 993 -2.16 1.18 13.40
N PHE A 994 -2.56 0.82 12.18
CA PHE A 994 -1.78 0.05 11.24
C PHE A 994 -1.98 0.58 9.82
N THR A 995 -1.01 0.34 8.95
CA THR A 995 -1.14 0.51 7.50
C THR A 995 -1.25 -0.85 6.83
N VAL A 996 -2.17 -0.94 5.88
CA VAL A 996 -2.42 -2.10 5.03
C VAL A 996 -2.16 -1.70 3.58
N TYR A 997 -1.41 -2.54 2.86
CA TYR A 997 -0.95 -2.25 1.49
C TYR A 997 -2.02 -2.55 0.43
N ASP A 998 -2.80 -3.62 0.62
CA ASP A 998 -3.99 -3.94 -0.17
C ASP A 998 -5.09 -4.50 0.75
N ASP A 999 -6.32 -4.00 0.63
CA ASP A 999 -7.51 -4.66 1.20
C ASP A 999 -8.74 -4.41 0.32
N ASP A 1000 -9.10 -5.44 -0.44
CA ASP A 1000 -10.31 -5.57 -1.25
C ASP A 1000 -11.31 -6.57 -0.60
N ALA A 1001 -11.25 -6.82 0.73
CA ALA A 1001 -12.08 -7.81 1.43
C ALA A 1001 -13.61 -7.62 1.33
N CYS A 1002 -14.10 -6.56 0.69
CA CYS A 1002 -15.50 -6.46 0.26
C CYS A 1002 -15.85 -7.33 -0.96
N CYS A 1003 -14.88 -7.99 -1.59
CA CYS A 1003 -15.07 -8.74 -2.85
C CYS A 1003 -15.36 -10.24 -2.68
N GLU A 1004 -14.95 -10.88 -1.56
CA GLU A 1004 -15.22 -12.30 -1.30
C GLU A 1004 -16.62 -12.56 -0.69
N CYS A 1005 -17.68 -12.14 -1.39
CA CYS A 1005 -19.03 -12.60 -1.09
C CYS A 1005 -19.21 -14.05 -1.55
N ASN A 1006 -19.52 -14.98 -0.63
CA ASN A 1006 -20.00 -16.30 -1.03
C ASN A 1006 -21.39 -16.17 -1.68
N ALA A 1007 -21.47 -16.30 -3.00
CA ALA A 1007 -22.70 -16.16 -3.77
C ALA A 1007 -23.76 -17.24 -3.50
N ASN A 1008 -23.57 -18.12 -2.50
CA ASN A 1008 -24.53 -19.16 -2.11
C ASN A 1008 -25.29 -18.86 -0.81
N ASP A 1009 -24.91 -17.84 -0.03
CA ASP A 1009 -25.55 -17.52 1.27
C ASP A 1009 -26.75 -16.55 1.15
N TYR A 1010 -27.19 -16.21 -0.06
CA TYR A 1010 -28.36 -15.36 -0.26
C TYR A 1010 -29.65 -16.14 -0.01
N ARG A 1011 -30.41 -15.70 1.00
CA ARG A 1011 -31.86 -15.95 1.06
C ARG A 1011 -32.55 -14.63 0.80
N ASN A 1012 -33.26 -14.49 -0.32
CA ASN A 1012 -34.13 -13.34 -0.53
C ASN A 1012 -35.11 -13.25 0.66
N LYS A 1013 -34.96 -12.25 1.52
CA LYS A 1013 -36.03 -11.88 2.45
C LYS A 1013 -37.03 -11.06 1.63
N GLU A 1014 -38.33 -11.33 1.74
CA GLU A 1014 -39.30 -10.51 1.03
C GLU A 1014 -39.41 -9.13 1.70
N LEU A 1015 -39.73 -8.10 0.91
CA LEU A 1015 -39.67 -6.70 1.34
C LEU A 1015 -40.69 -6.39 2.43
N THR A 1016 -40.25 -5.71 3.49
CA THR A 1016 -41.17 -5.12 4.48
C THR A 1016 -42.11 -4.09 3.83
N PRO A 1017 -43.44 -4.24 3.96
CA PRO A 1017 -44.40 -3.30 3.38
C PRO A 1017 -44.29 -1.86 3.89
N LEU A 1018 -44.53 -0.89 3.00
CA LEU A 1018 -44.70 0.50 3.40
C LEU A 1018 -46.14 0.75 3.86
N VAL A 1019 -46.30 1.13 5.13
CA VAL A 1019 -47.56 1.65 5.67
C VAL A 1019 -47.56 3.18 5.50
N ALA A 1020 -48.60 3.71 4.86
CA ALA A 1020 -48.74 5.13 4.54
C ALA A 1020 -50.23 5.51 4.40
N PRO A 1021 -50.63 6.79 4.48
CA PRO A 1021 -52.03 7.12 4.47
C PRO A 1021 -52.61 6.99 3.06
N ILE A 1022 -53.81 6.44 2.95
CA ILE A 1022 -54.48 6.21 1.66
C ILE A 1022 -55.69 7.15 1.57
N SER A 1023 -55.94 7.75 0.38
CA SER A 1023 -57.19 8.48 0.14
C SER A 1023 -57.99 7.91 -1.02
N ARG A 1024 -59.32 7.98 -0.92
CA ARG A 1024 -60.26 7.67 -2.00
C ARG A 1024 -61.38 8.70 -2.02
N PHE A 1025 -61.90 8.97 -3.21
CA PHE A 1025 -63.13 9.75 -3.39
C PHE A 1025 -64.28 8.79 -3.73
N VAL A 1026 -65.43 8.97 -3.08
CA VAL A 1026 -66.64 8.17 -3.28
C VAL A 1026 -67.82 9.13 -3.46
N VAL A 1027 -68.69 8.86 -4.43
CA VAL A 1027 -69.91 9.67 -4.63
C VAL A 1027 -71.05 9.05 -3.82
N TYR A 1028 -71.76 9.85 -3.04
CA TYR A 1028 -73.03 9.44 -2.44
C TYR A 1028 -74.14 9.50 -3.48
N ASN A 1029 -74.88 8.41 -3.65
CA ASN A 1029 -76.07 8.35 -4.48
C ASN A 1029 -77.15 7.57 -3.72
N PRO A 1030 -78.31 8.16 -3.40
CA PRO A 1030 -79.36 7.49 -2.63
C PRO A 1030 -79.99 6.29 -3.36
N SER A 1031 -79.89 6.25 -4.70
CA SER A 1031 -80.44 5.20 -5.56
C SER A 1031 -79.42 4.13 -5.95
N ARG A 1032 -78.13 4.28 -5.58
CA ARG A 1032 -77.06 3.36 -5.97
C ARG A 1032 -75.97 3.23 -4.91
N ILE A 1033 -75.79 2.01 -4.42
CA ILE A 1033 -74.65 1.64 -3.58
C ILE A 1033 -73.36 1.79 -4.39
N ASN A 1034 -72.45 2.63 -3.91
CA ASN A 1034 -71.13 2.84 -4.50
C ASN A 1034 -70.04 2.25 -3.59
N SER A 1035 -69.08 1.55 -4.19
CA SER A 1035 -67.99 0.87 -3.51
C SER A 1035 -66.63 1.30 -4.05
N ALA A 1036 -65.64 1.47 -3.18
CA ALA A 1036 -64.25 1.73 -3.53
C ALA A 1036 -63.39 0.51 -3.19
N LYS A 1037 -62.86 -0.16 -4.24
CA LYS A 1037 -61.82 -1.18 -4.08
C LYS A 1037 -60.46 -0.53 -3.84
N ILE A 1038 -59.74 -1.01 -2.84
CA ILE A 1038 -58.41 -0.56 -2.43
C ILE A 1038 -57.48 -1.77 -2.36
N GLN A 1039 -56.53 -1.82 -3.28
CA GLN A 1039 -55.34 -2.61 -3.08
C GLN A 1039 -54.43 -1.89 -2.08
N VAL A 1040 -54.36 -2.41 -0.85
CA VAL A 1040 -53.51 -1.88 0.24
C VAL A 1040 -52.09 -2.42 0.09
N LEU A 1041 -51.92 -3.75 0.01
CA LEU A 1041 -50.65 -4.38 -0.37
C LEU A 1041 -50.46 -4.36 -1.89
N ASN A 1042 -49.40 -3.70 -2.36
CA ASN A 1042 -49.02 -3.66 -3.78
C ASN A 1042 -48.74 -5.09 -4.34
N ASN A 1043 -48.91 -5.29 -5.65
CA ASN A 1043 -48.54 -6.53 -6.37
C ASN A 1043 -47.04 -6.89 -6.25
N LEU A 1044 -46.21 -6.02 -5.67
CA LEU A 1044 -44.78 -6.27 -5.43
C LEU A 1044 -44.50 -6.90 -4.05
N TYR A 1045 -45.48 -6.95 -3.14
CA TYR A 1045 -45.39 -7.68 -1.89
C TYR A 1045 -46.09 -9.04 -2.03
N HIS A 1046 -45.51 -10.07 -1.44
CA HIS A 1046 -46.05 -11.40 -1.50
C HIS A 1046 -47.20 -11.58 -0.49
N PRO A 1047 -48.35 -12.12 -0.91
CA PRO A 1047 -49.51 -12.25 -0.02
C PRO A 1047 -49.38 -13.39 1.00
N GLY A 1048 -48.30 -14.17 0.95
CA GLY A 1048 -48.02 -15.24 1.92
C GLY A 1048 -47.39 -14.73 3.23
N GLU A 1049 -46.52 -13.72 3.14
CA GLU A 1049 -45.77 -13.21 4.30
C GLU A 1049 -46.48 -12.06 5.04
N TYR A 1050 -47.37 -11.32 4.36
CA TYR A 1050 -48.05 -10.15 4.95
C TYR A 1050 -49.57 -10.18 4.74
N SER A 1051 -50.33 -9.74 5.76
CA SER A 1051 -51.78 -9.57 5.70
C SER A 1051 -52.21 -8.19 6.18
N VAL A 1052 -53.40 -7.75 5.74
CA VAL A 1052 -53.98 -6.45 6.09
C VAL A 1052 -55.13 -6.64 7.06
N ILE A 1053 -55.09 -5.95 8.20
CA ILE A 1053 -56.20 -5.87 9.14
C ILE A 1053 -56.74 -4.45 9.25
N VAL A 1054 -57.98 -4.33 9.71
CA VAL A 1054 -58.62 -3.06 10.02
C VAL A 1054 -58.83 -2.98 11.54
N LYS A 1055 -58.42 -1.86 12.14
CA LYS A 1055 -58.49 -1.62 13.58
C LYS A 1055 -59.74 -0.86 14.03
N SER A 1056 -60.39 -0.11 13.12
CA SER A 1056 -61.60 0.67 13.44
C SER A 1056 -62.70 0.51 12.37
N GLU A 1057 -63.96 0.44 12.79
CA GLU A 1057 -65.09 0.48 11.85
C GLU A 1057 -65.31 1.88 11.26
N PRO A 1058 -65.69 1.99 9.98
CA PRO A 1058 -66.11 3.26 9.35
C PRO A 1058 -67.46 3.77 9.89
N GLU A 1059 -67.59 5.10 9.99
CA GLU A 1059 -68.83 5.76 10.46
C GLU A 1059 -69.94 5.78 9.39
N LEU A 1060 -69.57 5.84 8.10
CA LEU A 1060 -70.49 6.10 6.97
C LEU A 1060 -70.56 4.93 5.97
N GLY A 1061 -69.63 3.98 6.03
CA GLY A 1061 -69.61 2.79 5.19
C GLY A 1061 -69.59 1.47 5.95
N LYS A 1062 -69.17 0.43 5.23
CA LYS A 1062 -68.82 -0.92 5.71
C LYS A 1062 -67.59 -1.40 4.95
N ILE A 1063 -66.77 -2.25 5.56
CA ILE A 1063 -65.59 -2.86 4.92
C ILE A 1063 -65.83 -4.35 4.73
N SER A 1064 -65.30 -4.86 3.62
CA SER A 1064 -65.12 -6.28 3.36
C SER A 1064 -63.77 -6.51 2.69
N PHE A 1065 -63.29 -7.75 2.69
CA PHE A 1065 -62.10 -8.15 1.91
C PHE A 1065 -62.54 -9.08 0.78
N GLU A 1066 -62.03 -8.84 -0.41
CA GLU A 1066 -62.16 -9.72 -1.58
C GLU A 1066 -60.80 -10.30 -1.96
N ASP A 1067 -60.76 -11.59 -2.31
CA ASP A 1067 -59.58 -12.22 -2.89
C ASP A 1067 -59.52 -11.98 -4.40
N GLU A 1068 -58.47 -11.33 -4.89
CA GLU A 1068 -58.16 -11.27 -6.33
C GLU A 1068 -56.91 -12.10 -6.67
N VAL A 1069 -56.74 -12.49 -7.93
CA VAL A 1069 -55.55 -13.23 -8.39
C VAL A 1069 -54.30 -12.36 -8.24
N TYR A 1070 -53.24 -12.92 -7.65
CA TYR A 1070 -51.95 -12.27 -7.58
C TYR A 1070 -51.19 -12.48 -8.90
N GLU A 1071 -51.28 -11.51 -9.82
CA GLU A 1071 -50.75 -11.59 -11.19
C GLU A 1071 -49.30 -12.14 -11.32
N PRO A 1072 -48.32 -11.82 -10.43
CA PRO A 1072 -46.96 -12.36 -10.53
C PRO A 1072 -46.85 -13.87 -10.23
N LYS A 1073 -47.77 -14.44 -9.42
CA LYS A 1073 -47.87 -15.88 -9.14
C LYS A 1073 -49.36 -16.25 -9.07
N PRO A 1074 -50.02 -16.60 -10.18
CA PRO A 1074 -51.49 -16.79 -10.23
C PRO A 1074 -52.08 -17.85 -9.29
N ALA A 1075 -51.25 -18.72 -8.71
CA ALA A 1075 -51.65 -19.67 -7.67
C ALA A 1075 -51.90 -19.03 -6.30
N LEU A 1076 -51.50 -17.77 -6.09
CA LEU A 1076 -51.70 -17.00 -4.88
C LEU A 1076 -52.83 -15.98 -5.04
N LYS A 1077 -53.45 -15.64 -3.93
CA LYS A 1077 -54.53 -14.64 -3.83
C LYS A 1077 -54.03 -13.42 -3.08
N LYS A 1078 -54.40 -12.22 -3.53
CA LYS A 1078 -54.15 -10.95 -2.84
C LYS A 1078 -55.44 -10.43 -2.20
N GLN A 1079 -55.32 -9.86 -1.01
CA GLN A 1079 -56.43 -9.20 -0.32
C GLN A 1079 -56.69 -7.82 -0.92
N ILE A 1080 -57.94 -7.56 -1.33
CA ILE A 1080 -58.44 -6.26 -1.75
C ILE A 1080 -59.46 -5.77 -0.73
N LEU A 1081 -59.18 -4.62 -0.12
CA LEU A 1081 -60.09 -3.99 0.83
C LEU A 1081 -61.19 -3.27 0.04
N VAL A 1082 -62.45 -3.66 0.25
CA VAL A 1082 -63.62 -3.07 -0.41
C VAL A 1082 -64.44 -2.31 0.61
N TYR A 1083 -64.38 -0.98 0.51
CA TYR A 1083 -65.25 -0.08 1.24
C TYR A 1083 -66.54 0.11 0.46
N THR A 1084 -67.68 -0.18 1.09
CA THR A 1084 -69.01 -0.01 0.52
C THR A 1084 -69.74 1.08 1.30
N LEU A 1085 -70.18 2.13 0.62
CA LEU A 1085 -70.88 3.24 1.25
C LEU A 1085 -72.28 2.79 1.68
N ASP A 1086 -72.62 3.00 2.94
CA ASP A 1086 -73.93 2.61 3.50
C ASP A 1086 -74.86 3.82 3.44
N THR A 1087 -75.80 3.78 2.49
CA THR A 1087 -76.70 4.91 2.21
C THR A 1087 -77.57 5.28 3.41
N ASP A 1088 -77.91 4.30 4.25
CA ASP A 1088 -78.69 4.50 5.47
C ASP A 1088 -77.85 5.17 6.57
N ARG A 1089 -76.58 4.75 6.75
CA ARG A 1089 -75.65 5.41 7.69
C ARG A 1089 -75.40 6.86 7.28
N VAL A 1090 -75.19 7.14 5.99
CA VAL A 1090 -75.02 8.51 5.48
C VAL A 1090 -76.27 9.36 5.71
N ALA A 1091 -77.45 8.86 5.33
CA ALA A 1091 -78.71 9.60 5.47
C ALA A 1091 -79.08 9.91 6.94
N LYS A 1092 -78.73 9.02 7.88
CA LYS A 1092 -78.94 9.20 9.33
C LYS A 1092 -77.88 10.08 9.99
N ASN A 1093 -76.70 10.27 9.37
CA ASN A 1093 -75.63 11.10 9.92
C ASN A 1093 -75.87 12.60 9.62
N ALA A 1094 -76.41 13.31 10.61
CA ALA A 1094 -76.74 14.73 10.53
C ALA A 1094 -75.54 15.68 10.28
N ARG A 1095 -74.29 15.21 10.44
CA ARG A 1095 -73.07 15.98 10.12
C ARG A 1095 -72.66 15.76 8.66
N ALA A 1096 -72.76 14.53 8.16
CA ALA A 1096 -72.53 14.20 6.76
C ALA A 1096 -73.52 14.93 5.86
N MET A 1097 -74.83 14.84 6.14
CA MET A 1097 -75.89 15.46 5.33
C MET A 1097 -75.90 17.01 5.32
N LYS A 1098 -75.10 17.66 6.18
CA LYS A 1098 -74.87 19.11 6.18
C LYS A 1098 -73.60 19.54 5.42
N SER A 1099 -72.82 18.59 4.95
CA SER A 1099 -71.53 18.81 4.28
C SER A 1099 -71.67 18.57 2.77
N ILE A 1100 -70.93 19.33 1.95
CA ILE A 1100 -70.79 19.04 0.51
C ILE A 1100 -69.89 17.82 0.32
N VAL A 1101 -68.86 17.70 1.17
CA VAL A 1101 -68.01 16.51 1.28
C VAL A 1101 -67.91 16.07 2.73
N ALA A 1102 -68.33 14.84 3.03
CA ALA A 1102 -68.05 14.20 4.32
C ALA A 1102 -66.72 13.43 4.27
N THR A 1103 -66.13 13.17 5.43
CA THR A 1103 -64.93 12.33 5.59
C THR A 1103 -65.25 11.13 6.45
N ASP A 1104 -64.91 9.95 5.98
CA ASP A 1104 -64.90 8.71 6.79
C ASP A 1104 -63.45 8.22 6.90
N GLU A 1105 -62.99 7.91 8.11
CA GLU A 1105 -61.60 7.50 8.38
C GLU A 1105 -61.59 6.13 9.04
N ILE A 1106 -60.72 5.25 8.53
CA ILE A 1106 -60.49 3.93 9.12
C ILE A 1106 -59.00 3.74 9.38
N GLU A 1107 -58.67 3.10 10.49
CA GLU A 1107 -57.30 2.71 10.83
C GLU A 1107 -57.03 1.29 10.33
N TYR A 1108 -55.91 1.09 9.65
CA TYR A 1108 -55.48 -0.19 9.11
C TYR A 1108 -54.05 -0.49 9.56
N ALA A 1109 -53.75 -1.78 9.73
CA ALA A 1109 -52.40 -2.24 10.06
C ALA A 1109 -51.99 -3.38 9.11
N ILE A 1110 -50.68 -3.54 8.95
CA ILE A 1110 -50.08 -4.65 8.22
C ILE A 1110 -49.38 -5.56 9.24
N ILE A 1111 -49.67 -6.86 9.19
CA ILE A 1111 -49.10 -7.88 10.08
C ILE A 1111 -48.21 -8.82 9.28
N GLU A 1112 -47.07 -9.20 9.84
CA GLU A 1112 -46.21 -10.27 9.32
C GLU A 1112 -46.76 -11.63 9.77
N ASN A 1113 -47.11 -12.49 8.80
CA ASN A 1113 -47.90 -13.70 9.04
C ASN A 1113 -47.13 -14.80 9.80
N GLU A 1114 -45.79 -14.81 9.74
CA GLU A 1114 -44.96 -15.79 10.46
C GLU A 1114 -44.78 -15.45 11.95
N THR A 1115 -44.57 -14.17 12.25
CA THR A 1115 -44.24 -13.69 13.61
C THR A 1115 -45.46 -13.17 14.37
N GLY A 1116 -46.50 -12.72 13.65
CA GLY A 1116 -47.63 -12.00 14.22
C GLY A 1116 -47.31 -10.55 14.60
N GLU A 1117 -46.11 -10.05 14.28
CA GLU A 1117 -45.72 -8.67 14.59
C GLU A 1117 -46.40 -7.65 13.67
N GLU A 1118 -46.72 -6.48 14.25
CA GLU A 1118 -47.28 -5.35 13.52
C GLU A 1118 -46.17 -4.56 12.81
N VAL A 1119 -46.19 -4.59 11.48
CA VAL A 1119 -45.25 -3.85 10.62
C VAL A 1119 -45.47 -2.33 10.73
N GLY A 1120 -46.71 -1.91 10.96
CA GLY A 1120 -47.11 -0.54 11.20
C GLY A 1120 -48.61 -0.30 11.01
N THR A 1121 -49.05 0.91 11.38
CA THR A 1121 -50.45 1.35 11.33
C THR A 1121 -50.57 2.74 10.72
N ASP A 1122 -51.59 2.97 9.88
CA ASP A 1122 -51.95 4.29 9.34
C ASP A 1122 -53.46 4.31 8.98
N LYS A 1123 -53.93 5.38 8.32
CA LYS A 1123 -55.33 5.63 8.04
C LYS A 1123 -55.68 5.60 6.55
N ILE A 1124 -56.86 5.09 6.24
CA ILE A 1124 -57.53 5.29 4.95
C ILE A 1124 -58.61 6.35 5.13
N THR A 1125 -58.53 7.45 4.37
CA THR A 1125 -59.51 8.56 4.36
C THR A 1125 -60.39 8.47 3.11
N PHE A 1126 -61.70 8.29 3.30
CA PHE A 1126 -62.70 8.36 2.26
C PHE A 1126 -63.35 9.75 2.24
N PHE A 1127 -63.21 10.44 1.11
CA PHE A 1127 -63.88 11.70 0.83
C PHE A 1127 -65.20 11.40 0.11
N ILE A 1128 -66.32 11.62 0.79
CA ILE A 1128 -67.66 11.26 0.31
C ILE A 1128 -68.35 12.52 -0.21
N GLY A 1129 -68.48 12.66 -1.53
CA GLY A 1129 -69.20 13.77 -2.16
C GLY A 1129 -70.72 13.59 -2.01
N ILE A 1130 -71.36 14.49 -1.26
CA ILE A 1130 -72.80 14.47 -0.93
C ILE A 1130 -73.58 15.56 -1.70
N GLY A 1131 -72.87 16.56 -2.24
CA GLY A 1131 -73.44 17.69 -2.97
C GLY A 1131 -74.42 17.27 -4.09
N ARG A 1132 -75.61 17.88 -4.08
CA ARG A 1132 -76.70 17.62 -5.05
C ARG A 1132 -76.22 17.84 -6.48
N ILE A 1133 -76.03 16.74 -7.20
CA ILE A 1133 -76.05 16.73 -8.67
C ILE A 1133 -77.48 17.12 -9.09
N GLY A 1134 -77.61 17.78 -10.24
CA GLY A 1134 -78.83 18.52 -10.64
C GLY A 1134 -80.12 17.71 -10.60
N GLN A 1135 -81.26 18.42 -10.51
CA GLN A 1135 -82.59 17.81 -10.65
C GLN A 1135 -82.63 16.97 -11.94
N ASP A 1136 -83.15 15.74 -11.86
CA ASP A 1136 -83.29 14.89 -13.03
C ASP A 1136 -84.19 15.59 -14.05
N THR A 1137 -83.59 16.04 -15.17
CA THR A 1137 -84.34 16.52 -16.33
C THR A 1137 -84.54 15.38 -17.30
N TYR A 1138 -85.79 15.13 -17.67
CA TYR A 1138 -86.18 14.09 -18.60
C TYR A 1138 -86.39 14.69 -20.00
N GLU A 1139 -86.09 13.93 -21.04
CA GLU A 1139 -86.25 14.35 -22.43
C GLU A 1139 -87.73 14.22 -22.85
N LEU A 1140 -88.39 15.34 -23.09
CA LEU A 1140 -89.60 15.39 -23.91
C LEU A 1140 -89.16 15.42 -25.37
N SER A 1141 -89.39 14.35 -26.12
CA SER A 1141 -89.09 14.29 -27.56
C SER A 1141 -90.33 13.99 -28.41
N GLY A 1142 -90.25 14.21 -29.72
CA GLY A 1142 -91.39 14.01 -30.60
C GLY A 1142 -91.08 14.14 -32.08
N ASN A 1143 -91.85 13.46 -32.91
CA ASN A 1143 -91.89 13.70 -34.35
C ASN A 1143 -93.08 14.61 -34.71
N VAL A 1144 -92.88 15.48 -35.68
CA VAL A 1144 -93.96 16.24 -36.35
C VAL A 1144 -94.04 15.78 -37.80
N ALA A 1145 -95.08 15.01 -38.10
CA ALA A 1145 -95.33 14.53 -39.46
C ALA A 1145 -95.80 15.69 -40.37
N TYR A 1146 -95.37 15.64 -41.62
CA TYR A 1146 -95.71 16.58 -42.71
C TYR A 1146 -95.26 18.04 -42.54
N ALA A 1147 -94.41 18.35 -41.54
CA ALA A 1147 -93.73 19.65 -41.40
C ALA A 1147 -92.29 19.61 -41.93
N LYS A 1148 -91.80 20.74 -42.48
CA LYS A 1148 -90.35 20.99 -42.73
C LYS A 1148 -89.72 21.96 -41.73
N GLN A 1149 -90.52 22.90 -41.22
CA GLN A 1149 -90.19 23.85 -40.17
C GLN A 1149 -91.43 24.07 -39.31
N PHE A 1150 -91.26 23.95 -38.01
CA PHE A 1150 -92.33 24.12 -37.03
C PHE A 1150 -91.75 24.65 -35.72
N LYS A 1151 -92.60 25.28 -34.91
CA LYS A 1151 -92.26 25.85 -33.62
C LYS A 1151 -92.96 25.06 -32.53
N VAL A 1152 -92.25 24.74 -31.45
CA VAL A 1152 -92.85 24.09 -30.28
C VAL A 1152 -92.62 24.96 -29.05
N SER A 1153 -93.69 25.21 -28.31
CA SER A 1153 -93.71 25.91 -27.03
C SER A 1153 -94.16 24.93 -25.95
N VAL A 1154 -93.36 24.79 -24.89
CA VAL A 1154 -93.70 24.04 -23.68
C VAL A 1154 -94.16 25.05 -22.63
N ASN A 1155 -95.41 24.94 -22.22
CA ASN A 1155 -96.04 25.85 -21.26
C ASN A 1155 -96.31 25.13 -19.94
N ASP A 1156 -96.30 25.86 -18.82
CA ASP A 1156 -96.74 25.33 -17.52
C ASP A 1156 -98.28 25.20 -17.43
N ALA A 1157 -98.75 24.65 -16.31
CA ALA A 1157 -100.18 24.49 -16.04
C ALA A 1157 -100.97 25.83 -15.92
N THR A 1158 -100.30 26.98 -15.86
CA THR A 1158 -100.93 28.32 -15.90
C THR A 1158 -100.98 28.91 -17.31
N GLY A 1159 -100.35 28.25 -18.28
CA GLY A 1159 -100.26 28.69 -19.68
C GLY A 1159 -99.03 29.54 -20.00
N ALA A 1160 -98.13 29.77 -19.04
CA ALA A 1160 -96.90 30.53 -19.26
C ALA A 1160 -95.86 29.69 -20.01
N VAL A 1161 -95.21 30.28 -21.02
CA VAL A 1161 -94.19 29.61 -21.84
C VAL A 1161 -92.90 29.43 -21.02
N ILE A 1162 -92.47 28.18 -20.82
CA ILE A 1162 -91.24 27.83 -20.09
C ILE A 1162 -90.06 27.72 -21.06
N GLN A 1163 -90.24 26.97 -22.14
CA GLN A 1163 -89.23 26.78 -23.19
C GLN A 1163 -89.93 26.83 -24.56
N GLN A 1164 -89.27 27.40 -25.57
CA GLN A 1164 -89.82 27.53 -26.91
C GLN A 1164 -88.71 27.58 -27.95
N ASN A 1165 -88.72 26.62 -28.88
CA ASN A 1165 -87.73 26.51 -29.95
C ASN A 1165 -88.42 26.31 -31.31
N THR A 1166 -87.74 26.76 -32.37
CA THR A 1166 -88.10 26.46 -33.77
C THR A 1166 -87.19 25.36 -34.29
N PHE A 1167 -87.78 24.30 -34.84
CA PHE A 1167 -87.08 23.12 -35.32
C PHE A 1167 -87.17 23.00 -36.85
N THR A 1168 -86.12 22.45 -37.45
CA THR A 1168 -86.01 22.11 -38.88
C THR A 1168 -85.96 20.59 -39.04
N GLY A 1169 -86.69 20.06 -40.02
CA GLY A 1169 -86.90 18.62 -40.18
C GLY A 1169 -88.22 18.18 -39.54
N ASN A 1170 -88.27 16.97 -39.00
CA ASN A 1170 -89.48 16.33 -38.48
C ASN A 1170 -89.38 15.92 -37.00
N LYS A 1171 -88.38 16.37 -36.24
CA LYS A 1171 -88.18 16.03 -34.82
C LYS A 1171 -87.96 17.25 -33.94
N TYR A 1172 -88.37 17.15 -32.68
CA TYR A 1172 -88.04 18.10 -31.62
C TYR A 1172 -87.66 17.36 -30.33
N SER A 1173 -86.92 18.04 -29.45
CA SER A 1173 -86.82 17.66 -28.05
C SER A 1173 -86.52 18.84 -27.11
N PHE A 1174 -86.84 18.65 -25.83
CA PHE A 1174 -86.62 19.57 -24.71
C PHE A 1174 -86.29 18.77 -23.45
N ASN A 1175 -85.39 19.30 -22.61
CA ASN A 1175 -85.12 18.74 -21.28
C ASN A 1175 -85.92 19.50 -20.23
N LEU A 1176 -86.75 18.78 -19.47
CA LEU A 1176 -87.73 19.35 -18.55
C LEU A 1176 -87.67 18.66 -17.19
N ASN A 1177 -87.98 19.40 -16.13
CA ASN A 1177 -88.15 18.85 -14.78
C ASN A 1177 -89.44 18.00 -14.69
N PRO A 1178 -89.64 17.21 -13.62
CA PRO A 1178 -90.94 16.60 -13.35
C PRO A 1178 -92.05 17.65 -13.16
N GLY A 1179 -93.20 17.44 -13.79
CA GLY A 1179 -94.32 18.38 -13.79
C GLY A 1179 -95.33 18.15 -14.93
N LYS A 1180 -96.45 18.89 -14.87
CA LYS A 1180 -97.46 18.93 -15.94
C LYS A 1180 -97.20 20.09 -16.89
N TYR A 1181 -97.17 19.79 -18.18
CA TYR A 1181 -96.87 20.74 -19.24
C TYR A 1181 -97.86 20.65 -20.39
N PHE A 1182 -98.18 21.81 -20.96
CA PHE A 1182 -98.95 21.93 -22.20
C PHE A 1182 -98.00 22.23 -23.36
N VAL A 1183 -97.84 21.27 -24.26
CA VAL A 1183 -96.98 21.38 -25.44
C VAL A 1183 -97.82 21.86 -26.61
N VAL A 1184 -97.47 23.01 -27.17
CA VAL A 1184 -98.13 23.63 -28.32
C VAL A 1184 -97.17 23.61 -29.51
N MET A 1185 -97.60 23.02 -30.62
CA MET A 1185 -96.86 22.98 -31.88
C MET A 1185 -97.56 23.85 -32.93
N GLU A 1186 -96.82 24.78 -33.52
CA GLU A 1186 -97.28 25.74 -34.54
C GLU A 1186 -96.52 25.52 -35.86
N GLY A 1187 -97.24 25.23 -36.94
CA GLY A 1187 -96.69 25.19 -38.29
C GLY A 1187 -96.36 26.60 -38.79
N ILE A 1188 -95.15 26.80 -39.36
CA ILE A 1188 -94.67 28.14 -39.78
C ILE A 1188 -95.21 28.54 -41.17
N THR A 1189 -95.87 27.64 -41.88
CA THR A 1189 -96.61 27.91 -43.14
C THR A 1189 -98.00 27.26 -43.08
N PRO A 1190 -99.00 27.79 -43.81
CA PRO A 1190 -100.35 27.85 -43.28
C PRO A 1190 -101.17 26.59 -43.55
N HIS A 1191 -101.08 25.58 -42.67
CA HIS A 1191 -102.20 24.71 -42.26
C HIS A 1191 -101.78 23.90 -41.00
N GLY A 1192 -102.62 23.92 -39.96
CA GLY A 1192 -102.51 23.04 -38.79
C GLY A 1192 -101.59 23.50 -37.66
N GLY A 1193 -102.00 23.16 -36.43
CA GLY A 1193 -101.23 23.27 -35.20
C GLY A 1193 -101.75 22.24 -34.20
N GLY A 1194 -100.87 21.74 -33.32
CA GLY A 1194 -101.17 20.67 -32.37
C GLY A 1194 -101.06 21.14 -30.92
N LYS A 1195 -101.86 20.56 -30.03
CA LYS A 1195 -101.70 20.71 -28.58
C LYS A 1195 -101.75 19.33 -27.91
N GLY A 1196 -100.85 19.09 -26.97
CA GLY A 1196 -100.86 17.90 -26.13
C GLY A 1196 -100.49 18.26 -24.69
N GLU A 1197 -101.16 17.63 -23.72
CA GLU A 1197 -100.79 17.69 -22.31
C GLU A 1197 -99.90 16.49 -21.99
N ILE A 1198 -98.81 16.72 -21.26
CA ILE A 1198 -97.90 15.67 -20.80
C ILE A 1198 -97.57 15.87 -19.32
N GLU A 1199 -97.41 14.76 -18.60
CA GLU A 1199 -96.96 14.73 -17.21
C GLU A 1199 -95.65 13.96 -17.15
N ILE A 1200 -94.56 14.65 -16.79
CA ILE A 1200 -93.25 14.03 -16.58
C ILE A 1200 -93.15 13.70 -15.10
N VAL A 1201 -92.97 12.41 -14.78
CA VAL A 1201 -92.83 11.93 -13.39
C VAL A 1201 -91.38 11.52 -13.13
N ASN A 1202 -90.89 10.53 -13.88
CA ASN A 1202 -89.56 9.94 -13.68
C ASN A 1202 -89.03 9.16 -14.91
N GLU A 1203 -89.53 9.47 -16.12
CA GLU A 1203 -89.07 8.86 -17.38
C GLU A 1203 -89.20 9.85 -18.55
N ASP A 1204 -88.46 9.60 -19.64
CA ASP A 1204 -88.51 10.39 -20.87
C ASP A 1204 -89.85 10.19 -21.59
N VAL A 1205 -90.43 11.28 -22.12
CA VAL A 1205 -91.79 11.28 -22.67
C VAL A 1205 -91.77 11.56 -24.16
N VAL A 1206 -92.49 10.76 -24.96
CA VAL A 1206 -92.62 10.95 -26.40
C VAL A 1206 -94.01 11.47 -26.77
N LEU A 1207 -94.08 12.66 -27.37
CA LEU A 1207 -95.31 13.26 -27.89
C LEU A 1207 -95.16 13.55 -29.39
N ASN A 1208 -95.91 12.85 -30.24
CA ASN A 1208 -95.87 13.09 -31.69
C ASN A 1208 -97.05 13.97 -32.13
N PHE A 1209 -96.82 14.85 -33.10
CA PHE A 1209 -97.86 15.62 -33.77
C PHE A 1209 -97.95 15.24 -35.26
N SER A 1210 -99.13 15.40 -35.86
CA SER A 1210 -99.31 15.35 -37.31
C SER A 1210 -99.96 16.64 -37.76
N LEU A 1211 -99.37 17.31 -38.75
CA LEU A 1211 -100.14 18.22 -39.60
C LEU A 1211 -100.98 17.34 -40.54
N GLY A 1212 -102.28 17.64 -40.65
CA GLY A 1212 -103.20 16.96 -41.57
C GLY A 1212 -103.28 17.70 -42.89
#